data_AF-A0A640KP62-F1
#
_entry.id   AF-A0A640KP62-F1
#
_cell.length_a   1.000
_cell.length_b   1.000
_cell.length_c   1.000
_cell.angle_alpha   90.00
_cell.angle_beta   90.00
_cell.angle_gamma   90.00
#
_symmetry.space_group_name_H-M   'P 1'
#
loop_
_entity.id
_entity.type
_entity.pdbx_description
1 polymer ?
#
loop_
_entity_poly.entity_id
_entity_poly.type
_entity_poly.pdbx_seq_one_letter_code
_entity_poly.pdbx_strand_id
1 'polypeptide(L)'
;MAAATAEPQPVEFPPGYVMPLPTRPSKMDEDALHPVRVPTPLPDLLPRSMKDIQKMRNLQSDGDTAKKYVQPRRDLPPPYVNDDECDEFEDKTIDPTVLNISEKDRTKRMGHTYQLNGPSIEGDVTSVFENGLLFKVVAADGSWYYYNDTEKYEMHVKFTFGAKSDLQPGEKVDLYVMSTNELSAALVVFPGETRKLVSGKINGFKCSAKAVPLNDDKRDILYGEVNDRIADDLKDIAQAIGVREDDLTEEKVLAYCEENEKPYIDCDFRPCDYSLYRADMDTYLPRFIPWHRPSTWIPEEQLKEVRLFRRDILPSQVAHGSIGDTYLVSAMAALTDANGDRLHDLFRHPVSAANGKIERALGAYWVTINFNGWWLPVLLDDFLPATRDGPEFARCAVDIRRMWVALLEKTYAKVHGSYANIASGDPLEPLSEFTGFPVTRYESFWEEAQGGDDMLFQEMLSYNRMGYLQMLCTPSDGGEAFGNTNVVSANPELESTYEKMGLLLHHGYAVLQTEYFEDLDLRLLRVRNPWGNGSEWTGAWRKDDNRWNKYPSVRNACYRHGGSPTDADRTFWVEWTDALKIFSGGGCCHLRTPWFDYRVRGEFAQGIPTVSLEINVSAPTEAYITLSQEDERDDPSVEYHALLLSVFRHSGKKEKLDATSNSLVEKPDRQLKFNFSRDVAMKYTFVPEHNPYFVVPRIHDPSVTKPYVMGLLSDTYVGNGIRVEFKRVDRNCRIFANMPSFAQAGMMEDTAAEYQIRTPRQPMECIGEEIVDERLREFGIME
;
A
#
# COMPACT_ATOMS: atom_id res chain seq x y z
N MET A 1 -18.01 -12.82 -59.49
CA MET A 1 -19.01 -13.68 -58.83
C MET A 1 -18.27 -14.65 -57.93
N ALA A 2 -18.72 -14.70 -56.68
CA ALA A 2 -18.37 -15.54 -55.53
C ALA A 2 -17.35 -16.69 -55.69
N ALA A 3 -16.41 -16.76 -54.74
CA ALA A 3 -15.86 -18.01 -54.22
C ALA A 3 -15.71 -17.87 -52.69
N ALA A 4 -16.13 -18.92 -51.99
CA ALA A 4 -16.47 -18.95 -50.57
C ALA A 4 -15.27 -19.02 -49.62
N THR A 5 -15.49 -18.47 -48.44
CA THR A 5 -14.67 -18.49 -47.22
C THR A 5 -14.56 -19.88 -46.61
N ALA A 6 -13.35 -20.30 -46.24
CA ALA A 6 -13.10 -21.41 -45.34
C ALA A 6 -12.58 -20.86 -44.01
N GLU A 7 -13.27 -21.18 -42.91
CA GLU A 7 -12.86 -20.88 -41.55
C GLU A 7 -11.66 -21.75 -41.14
N PRO A 8 -10.70 -21.22 -40.35
CA PRO A 8 -9.62 -22.03 -39.80
C PRO A 8 -10.11 -22.84 -38.60
N GLN A 9 -9.76 -24.13 -38.55
CA GLN A 9 -10.07 -25.01 -37.42
C GLN A 9 -9.18 -24.74 -36.20
N PRO A 10 -9.67 -24.99 -34.98
CA PRO A 10 -8.89 -24.87 -33.75
C PRO A 10 -7.89 -26.03 -33.61
N VAL A 11 -6.69 -25.73 -33.14
CA VAL A 11 -5.64 -26.72 -32.85
C VAL A 11 -5.91 -27.32 -31.47
N GLU A 12 -6.27 -28.60 -31.41
CA GLU A 12 -6.33 -29.36 -30.15
C GLU A 12 -4.91 -29.76 -29.71
N PHE A 13 -4.54 -29.41 -28.48
CA PHE A 13 -3.34 -29.95 -27.81
C PHE A 13 -3.72 -31.19 -26.98
N PRO A 14 -2.86 -32.23 -26.95
CA PRO A 14 -3.16 -33.46 -26.20
C PRO A 14 -3.08 -33.23 -24.67
N PRO A 15 -3.83 -33.98 -23.86
CA PRO A 15 -3.80 -33.87 -22.41
C PRO A 15 -2.45 -34.39 -21.88
N GLY A 16 -1.64 -33.49 -21.30
CA GLY A 16 -0.34 -33.80 -20.71
C GLY A 16 0.86 -33.01 -21.24
N TYR A 17 0.67 -31.89 -21.94
CA TYR A 17 1.77 -31.02 -22.35
C TYR A 17 2.17 -30.06 -21.22
N VAL A 18 3.37 -30.25 -20.65
CA VAL A 18 4.00 -29.37 -19.66
C VAL A 18 5.11 -28.60 -20.38
N MET A 19 5.04 -27.27 -20.38
CA MET A 19 6.15 -26.41 -20.82
C MET A 19 7.33 -26.54 -19.83
N PRO A 20 8.57 -26.77 -20.31
CA PRO A 20 9.72 -26.90 -19.43
C PRO A 20 10.15 -25.55 -18.86
N LEU A 21 10.40 -25.52 -17.54
CA LEU A 21 11.01 -24.41 -16.81
C LEU A 21 12.39 -24.06 -17.41
N PRO A 22 12.80 -22.77 -17.41
CA PRO A 22 14.05 -22.33 -17.98
C PRO A 22 15.25 -22.98 -17.28
N THR A 23 16.16 -23.51 -18.09
CA THR A 23 17.41 -24.12 -17.64
C THR A 23 18.45 -23.04 -17.34
N ARG A 24 19.18 -23.22 -16.23
CA ARG A 24 20.39 -22.45 -15.86
C ARG A 24 21.33 -22.33 -17.07
N PRO A 25 21.99 -21.17 -17.28
CA PRO A 25 22.99 -21.06 -18.32
C PRO A 25 24.19 -21.95 -17.99
N SER A 26 24.51 -22.85 -18.93
CA SER A 26 25.71 -23.66 -18.96
C SER A 26 26.89 -22.87 -19.52
N LYS A 27 28.08 -23.18 -18.97
CA LYS A 27 29.41 -22.69 -19.31
C LYS A 27 29.69 -22.44 -20.80
N MET A 28 30.26 -21.27 -21.10
CA MET A 28 31.31 -20.96 -22.09
C MET A 28 31.92 -19.60 -21.66
N ASP A 29 33.17 -19.22 -21.88
CA ASP A 29 34.44 -19.88 -22.15
C ASP A 29 35.52 -18.91 -21.60
N GLU A 30 36.70 -19.43 -21.30
CA GLU A 30 37.84 -18.65 -20.80
C GLU A 30 38.33 -17.61 -21.82
N ASP A 31 38.50 -16.35 -21.41
CA ASP A 31 39.53 -15.48 -22.00
C ASP A 31 40.06 -14.43 -21.00
N ALA A 32 41.32 -14.65 -20.64
CA ALA A 32 42.36 -13.80 -20.05
C ALA A 32 41.98 -12.47 -19.36
N LEU A 33 41.88 -12.51 -18.02
CA LEU A 33 42.05 -11.32 -17.16
C LEU A 33 43.53 -10.95 -17.03
N HIS A 34 43.88 -9.70 -17.37
CA HIS A 34 45.18 -9.10 -17.05
C HIS A 34 45.15 -8.46 -15.65
N PRO A 35 46.22 -8.60 -14.84
CA PRO A 35 46.27 -7.99 -13.52
C PRO A 35 46.51 -6.47 -13.61
N VAL A 36 45.52 -5.68 -13.16
CA VAL A 36 45.71 -4.27 -12.84
C VAL A 36 46.19 -4.17 -11.40
N ARG A 37 47.44 -3.74 -11.22
CA ARG A 37 48.03 -3.41 -9.90
C ARG A 37 47.54 -2.03 -9.46
N VAL A 38 46.81 -1.97 -8.35
CA VAL A 38 46.67 -0.74 -7.55
C VAL A 38 47.18 -1.05 -6.14
N PRO A 39 48.12 -0.26 -5.58
CA PRO A 39 48.81 -0.60 -4.35
C PRO A 39 48.03 -0.10 -3.12
N THR A 40 47.49 -1.01 -2.32
CA THR A 40 47.10 -0.73 -0.92
C THR A 40 48.25 -1.13 0.00
N PRO A 41 48.68 -0.27 0.93
CA PRO A 41 49.82 -0.56 1.80
C PRO A 41 49.38 -1.53 2.91
N LEU A 42 49.80 -2.79 2.82
CA LEU A 42 49.80 -3.70 3.96
C LEU A 42 50.98 -3.34 4.90
N PRO A 43 50.77 -3.23 6.23
CA PRO A 43 51.87 -3.21 7.17
C PRO A 43 52.49 -4.61 7.29
N ASP A 44 53.80 -4.69 7.08
CA ASP A 44 54.66 -5.84 7.38
C ASP A 44 54.41 -6.37 8.80
N LEU A 45 53.84 -7.57 8.91
CA LEU A 45 53.80 -8.33 10.16
C LEU A 45 54.26 -9.78 9.92
N LEU A 46 55.56 -9.94 9.65
CA LEU A 46 56.25 -11.19 9.92
C LEU A 46 57.08 -11.04 11.20
N PRO A 47 56.92 -11.94 12.20
CA PRO A 47 57.58 -11.81 13.50
C PRO A 47 59.10 -11.95 13.37
N ARG A 48 59.84 -10.98 13.93
CA ARG A 48 61.31 -10.91 13.86
C ARG A 48 62.02 -11.51 15.08
N SER A 49 61.31 -12.12 16.04
CA SER A 49 61.95 -12.74 17.21
C SER A 49 61.22 -13.99 17.73
N MET A 50 61.98 -14.92 18.33
CA MET A 50 61.44 -16.11 19.01
C MET A 50 60.51 -15.78 20.18
N LYS A 51 60.65 -14.59 20.79
CA LYS A 51 59.72 -14.09 21.80
C LYS A 51 58.34 -13.75 21.22
N ASP A 52 58.29 -13.22 20.00
CA ASP A 52 57.02 -12.93 19.31
C ASP A 52 56.32 -14.21 18.87
N ILE A 53 57.08 -15.23 18.47
CA ILE A 53 56.55 -16.57 18.16
C ILE A 53 55.99 -17.26 19.42
N GLN A 54 56.66 -17.12 20.57
CA GLN A 54 56.13 -17.62 21.85
C GLN A 54 54.92 -16.85 22.36
N LYS A 55 54.88 -15.53 22.14
CA LYS A 55 53.71 -14.70 22.46
C LYS A 55 52.51 -15.07 21.57
N MET A 56 52.74 -15.35 20.29
CA MET A 56 51.74 -15.84 19.33
C MET A 56 51.26 -17.26 19.65
N ARG A 57 52.15 -18.16 20.10
CA ARG A 57 51.77 -19.51 20.55
C ARG A 57 50.96 -19.50 21.86
N ASN A 58 51.28 -18.59 22.78
CA ASN A 58 50.49 -18.40 23.99
C ASN A 58 49.12 -17.74 23.67
N LEU A 59 49.07 -16.83 22.69
CA LEU A 59 47.80 -16.27 22.17
C LEU A 59 46.96 -17.33 21.44
N GLN A 60 47.58 -18.30 20.75
CA GLN A 60 46.88 -19.44 20.18
C GLN A 60 46.39 -20.43 21.24
N SER A 61 47.15 -20.69 22.32
CA SER A 61 46.69 -21.55 23.41
C SER A 61 45.59 -20.90 24.26
N ASP A 62 45.60 -19.56 24.40
CA ASP A 62 44.54 -18.81 25.08
C ASP A 62 43.31 -18.58 24.17
N GLY A 63 43.47 -18.64 22.85
CA GLY A 63 42.40 -18.55 21.86
C GLY A 63 41.51 -19.80 21.77
N ASP A 64 42.06 -20.97 22.11
CA ASP A 64 41.35 -22.26 22.01
C ASP A 64 40.50 -22.62 23.25
N THR A 65 40.49 -21.82 24.33
CA THR A 65 39.77 -22.19 25.57
C THR A 65 38.91 -21.12 26.22
N ALA A 66 38.79 -19.91 25.65
CA ALA A 66 37.78 -18.96 26.09
C ALA A 66 37.35 -18.06 24.93
N LYS A 67 36.19 -18.34 24.33
CA LYS A 67 35.41 -17.30 23.65
C LYS A 67 35.19 -16.20 24.68
N LYS A 68 35.95 -15.11 24.61
CA LYS A 68 35.72 -13.93 25.45
C LYS A 68 34.31 -13.47 25.14
N TYR A 69 33.40 -13.64 26.09
CA TYR A 69 32.08 -13.04 26.03
C TYR A 69 32.25 -11.53 25.82
N VAL A 70 31.90 -11.05 24.62
CA VAL A 70 31.77 -9.63 24.34
C VAL A 70 30.32 -9.27 24.61
N GLN A 71 30.10 -8.32 25.51
CA GLN A 71 28.73 -7.83 25.72
C GLN A 71 28.21 -7.21 24.42
N PRO A 72 26.96 -7.51 24.02
CA PRO A 72 26.37 -6.94 22.81
C PRO A 72 26.36 -5.41 22.89
N ARG A 73 26.77 -4.75 21.80
CA ARG A 73 26.69 -3.27 21.73
C ARG A 73 25.26 -2.85 21.44
N ARG A 74 24.57 -2.28 22.43
CA ARG A 74 23.18 -1.81 22.30
C ARG A 74 23.05 -0.38 21.79
N ASP A 75 24.17 0.33 21.66
CA ASP A 75 24.28 1.70 21.18
C ASP A 75 24.50 1.79 19.66
N LEU A 76 24.30 0.67 18.94
CA LEU A 76 24.43 0.68 17.49
C LEU A 76 23.32 1.52 16.85
N PRO A 77 23.67 2.44 15.94
CA PRO A 77 22.66 3.23 15.27
C PRO A 77 21.79 2.33 14.40
N PRO A 78 20.53 2.73 14.14
CA PRO A 78 19.76 2.11 13.06
C PRO A 78 20.53 2.26 11.74
N PRO A 79 20.21 1.44 10.73
CA PRO A 79 20.83 1.56 9.42
C PRO A 79 20.64 3.00 8.92
N TYR A 80 21.74 3.70 8.70
CA TYR A 80 21.73 5.12 8.41
C TYR A 80 21.46 5.34 6.92
N VAL A 81 20.51 6.23 6.60
CA VAL A 81 20.42 6.85 5.28
C VAL A 81 20.88 8.29 5.42
N ASN A 82 21.87 8.69 4.62
CA ASN A 82 22.39 10.05 4.64
C ASN A 82 21.43 11.00 3.91
N ASP A 83 20.33 11.34 4.56
CA ASP A 83 19.28 12.21 4.00
C ASP A 83 19.70 13.68 3.98
N ASP A 84 20.56 14.10 4.91
CA ASP A 84 21.03 15.49 4.98
C ASP A 84 21.84 15.88 3.75
N GLU A 85 22.65 14.96 3.22
CA GLU A 85 23.45 15.16 2.00
C GLU A 85 22.67 14.87 0.70
N CYS A 86 21.63 14.03 0.75
CA CYS A 86 20.85 13.61 -0.40
C CYS A 86 19.38 14.04 -0.29
N ASP A 87 19.03 15.15 -0.94
CA ASP A 87 17.62 15.58 -1.15
C ASP A 87 16.92 14.62 -2.13
N GLU A 88 16.73 13.36 -1.73
CA GLU A 88 16.23 12.28 -2.58
C GLU A 88 14.87 12.65 -3.16
N PHE A 89 13.91 13.06 -2.34
CA PHE A 89 12.56 13.41 -2.78
C PHE A 89 12.42 14.82 -3.37
N GLU A 90 13.55 15.52 -3.57
CA GLU A 90 13.64 16.83 -4.22
C GLU A 90 12.80 17.92 -3.52
N ASP A 91 12.62 17.78 -2.21
CA ASP A 91 11.80 18.68 -1.40
C ASP A 91 12.47 20.04 -1.19
N LYS A 92 13.83 20.10 -1.19
CA LYS A 92 14.57 21.37 -1.06
C LYS A 92 14.39 22.29 -2.27
N THR A 93 13.95 21.75 -3.41
CA THR A 93 13.76 22.49 -4.68
C THR A 93 12.34 23.00 -4.90
N ILE A 94 11.40 22.65 -4.01
CA ILE A 94 9.99 23.06 -4.12
C ILE A 94 9.88 24.58 -4.07
N ASP A 95 9.08 25.17 -4.96
CA ASP A 95 8.73 26.59 -4.86
C ASP A 95 7.63 26.80 -3.79
N PRO A 96 7.93 27.41 -2.64
CA PRO A 96 6.93 27.63 -1.59
C PRO A 96 5.89 28.68 -2.00
N THR A 97 6.15 29.50 -3.02
CA THR A 97 5.24 30.55 -3.49
C THR A 97 4.09 30.00 -4.33
N VAL A 98 4.28 28.82 -4.94
CA VAL A 98 3.25 28.16 -5.73
C VAL A 98 2.18 27.57 -4.80
N LEU A 99 0.97 28.09 -4.88
CA LEU A 99 -0.17 27.63 -4.09
C LEU A 99 -0.53 26.17 -4.41
N ASN A 100 -1.19 25.49 -3.47
CA ASN A 100 -1.68 24.13 -3.68
C ASN A 100 -2.80 24.11 -4.73
N ILE A 101 -2.84 23.06 -5.56
CA ILE A 101 -3.97 22.77 -6.44
C ILE A 101 -4.88 21.80 -5.70
N SER A 102 -5.86 22.35 -4.97
CA SER A 102 -6.75 21.52 -4.15
C SER A 102 -7.76 20.75 -5.00
N GLU A 103 -8.35 19.70 -4.44
CA GLU A 103 -9.43 18.95 -5.11
C GLU A 103 -10.61 19.86 -5.51
N LYS A 104 -10.88 20.93 -4.75
CA LYS A 104 -11.95 21.89 -5.06
C LYS A 104 -11.66 22.74 -6.29
N ASP A 105 -10.40 22.83 -6.70
CA ASP A 105 -9.93 23.62 -7.83
C ASP A 105 -9.73 22.76 -9.09
N ARG A 106 -9.96 21.43 -9.04
CA ARG A 106 -9.81 20.49 -10.17
C ARG A 106 -10.51 20.97 -11.44
N THR A 107 -11.69 21.56 -11.30
CA THR A 107 -12.52 22.03 -12.42
C THR A 107 -12.20 23.45 -12.88
N LYS A 108 -11.33 24.18 -12.16
CA LYS A 108 -10.99 25.59 -12.42
C LYS A 108 -9.56 25.72 -12.92
N ARG A 109 -9.29 25.41 -14.19
CA ARG A 109 -8.04 25.88 -14.82
C ARG A 109 -8.09 27.40 -14.97
N MET A 110 -7.22 28.12 -14.25
CA MET A 110 -7.06 29.56 -14.40
C MET A 110 -6.49 29.85 -15.80
N GLY A 111 -7.24 30.55 -16.64
CA GLY A 111 -6.72 31.14 -17.89
C GLY A 111 -7.16 30.50 -19.22
N HIS A 112 -7.91 29.39 -19.21
CA HIS A 112 -8.46 28.77 -20.43
C HIS A 112 -10.00 28.78 -20.43
N THR A 113 -10.59 29.06 -21.59
CA THR A 113 -12.06 29.10 -21.77
C THR A 113 -12.69 27.70 -21.77
N TYR A 114 -11.93 26.67 -22.17
CA TYR A 114 -12.37 25.28 -22.29
C TYR A 114 -11.36 24.33 -21.61
N GLN A 115 -11.84 23.18 -21.14
CA GLN A 115 -11.06 22.08 -20.55
C GLN A 115 -10.52 21.11 -21.62
N LEU A 116 -11.30 20.88 -22.67
CA LEU A 116 -10.96 20.06 -23.84
C LEU A 116 -10.50 20.96 -25.00
N ASN A 117 -10.60 20.47 -26.24
CA ASN A 117 -10.10 21.16 -27.44
C ASN A 117 -10.90 22.41 -27.86
N GLY A 118 -11.97 22.76 -27.14
CA GLY A 118 -12.91 23.80 -27.52
C GLY A 118 -13.86 23.37 -28.66
N PRO A 119 -14.83 24.23 -29.00
CA PRO A 119 -15.77 23.97 -30.07
C PRO A 119 -15.06 23.93 -31.43
N SER A 120 -15.46 23.00 -32.31
CA SER A 120 -14.91 22.87 -33.65
C SER A 120 -15.37 23.97 -34.62
N ILE A 121 -16.17 24.93 -34.15
CA ILE A 121 -16.74 26.03 -34.93
C ILE A 121 -16.56 27.34 -34.17
N GLU A 122 -16.19 28.39 -34.91
CA GLU A 122 -16.07 29.75 -34.39
C GLU A 122 -17.43 30.44 -34.24
N GLY A 123 -17.58 31.24 -33.18
CA GLY A 123 -18.79 32.02 -32.94
C GLY A 123 -18.81 32.66 -31.56
N ASP A 124 -19.94 33.30 -31.24
CA ASP A 124 -20.17 33.86 -29.91
C ASP A 124 -20.48 32.74 -28.92
N VAL A 125 -19.62 32.58 -27.92
CA VAL A 125 -19.66 31.48 -26.97
C VAL A 125 -20.32 31.93 -25.67
N THR A 126 -21.30 31.17 -25.20
CA THR A 126 -21.95 31.39 -23.90
C THR A 126 -22.02 30.07 -23.13
N SER A 127 -21.62 30.08 -21.86
CA SER A 127 -21.74 28.90 -21.03
C SER A 127 -23.21 28.61 -20.66
N VAL A 128 -23.60 27.34 -20.68
CA VAL A 128 -24.95 26.87 -20.34
C VAL A 128 -25.06 26.54 -18.86
N PHE A 129 -23.99 26.02 -18.26
CA PHE A 129 -23.89 25.75 -16.83
C PHE A 129 -22.89 26.72 -16.20
N GLU A 130 -23.10 27.13 -14.94
CA GLU A 130 -22.20 28.08 -14.25
C GLU A 130 -20.75 27.58 -14.16
N ASN A 131 -20.56 26.26 -14.16
CA ASN A 131 -19.26 25.59 -14.07
C ASN A 131 -18.63 25.26 -15.43
N GLY A 132 -19.18 25.71 -16.56
CA GLY A 132 -18.50 25.57 -17.85
C GLY A 132 -18.61 24.20 -18.52
N LEU A 133 -19.52 23.31 -18.12
CA LEU A 133 -19.56 21.95 -18.70
C LEU A 133 -20.08 21.88 -20.15
N LEU A 134 -20.92 22.84 -20.54
CA LEU A 134 -21.55 22.89 -21.85
C LEU A 134 -21.57 24.32 -22.34
N PHE A 135 -21.18 24.54 -23.58
CA PHE A 135 -21.13 25.85 -24.21
C PHE A 135 -22.08 25.91 -25.40
N LYS A 136 -22.87 26.98 -25.46
CA LYS A 136 -23.59 27.38 -26.66
C LYS A 136 -22.65 28.21 -27.53
N VAL A 137 -22.57 27.90 -28.81
CA VAL A 137 -21.81 28.66 -29.80
C VAL A 137 -22.77 29.17 -30.87
N VAL A 138 -22.85 30.49 -31.03
CA VAL A 138 -23.64 31.12 -32.10
C VAL A 138 -22.69 31.48 -33.24
N ALA A 139 -22.75 30.72 -34.32
CA ALA A 139 -21.91 30.95 -35.49
C ALA A 139 -22.31 32.24 -36.23
N ALA A 140 -21.43 32.74 -37.10
CA ALA A 140 -21.64 33.99 -37.83
C ALA A 140 -22.89 33.99 -38.74
N ASP A 141 -23.35 32.81 -39.17
CA ASP A 141 -24.58 32.63 -39.95
C ASP A 141 -25.86 32.63 -39.07
N GLY A 142 -25.72 32.78 -37.75
CA GLY A 142 -26.79 32.73 -36.77
C GLY A 142 -27.20 31.31 -36.34
N SER A 143 -26.52 30.26 -36.82
CA SER A 143 -26.73 28.88 -36.40
C SER A 143 -26.28 28.66 -34.96
N TRP A 144 -27.04 27.84 -34.22
CA TRP A 144 -26.74 27.51 -32.82
C TRP A 144 -26.10 26.13 -32.72
N TYR A 145 -24.94 26.08 -32.09
CA TYR A 145 -24.19 24.86 -31.79
C TYR A 145 -24.03 24.71 -30.28
N TYR A 146 -23.82 23.47 -29.85
CA TYR A 146 -23.51 23.12 -28.48
C TYR A 146 -22.25 22.28 -28.43
N TYR A 147 -21.33 22.66 -27.56
CA TYR A 147 -20.06 22.00 -27.31
C TYR A 147 -20.04 21.43 -25.89
N ASN A 148 -19.78 20.13 -25.78
CA ASN A 148 -19.65 19.45 -24.49
C ASN A 148 -18.17 19.38 -24.09
N ASP A 149 -17.82 20.10 -23.03
CA ASP A 149 -16.45 20.28 -22.56
C ASP A 149 -16.12 19.34 -21.40
N THR A 150 -16.71 18.14 -21.39
CA THR A 150 -16.55 17.14 -20.33
C THR A 150 -16.12 15.78 -20.87
N GLU A 151 -15.46 14.97 -20.04
CA GLU A 151 -15.12 13.57 -20.35
C GLU A 151 -16.11 12.57 -19.70
N LYS A 152 -16.90 13.03 -18.73
CA LYS A 152 -17.73 12.17 -17.86
C LYS A 152 -19.21 12.14 -18.20
N TYR A 153 -19.69 13.13 -18.94
CA TYR A 153 -21.12 13.34 -19.16
C TYR A 153 -21.46 13.47 -20.64
N GLU A 154 -22.59 12.89 -21.03
CA GLU A 154 -23.30 13.32 -22.23
C GLU A 154 -24.31 14.42 -21.86
N MET A 155 -24.40 15.44 -22.71
CA MET A 155 -25.25 16.60 -22.46
C MET A 155 -26.55 16.47 -23.22
N HIS A 156 -27.65 16.38 -22.49
CA HIS A 156 -29.00 16.32 -23.03
C HIS A 156 -29.60 17.72 -23.00
N VAL A 157 -29.80 18.31 -24.16
CA VAL A 157 -30.30 19.68 -24.30
C VAL A 157 -31.66 19.65 -24.98
N LYS A 158 -32.67 20.19 -24.31
CA LYS A 158 -34.05 20.27 -24.80
C LYS A 158 -34.51 21.71 -24.88
N PHE A 159 -35.02 22.08 -26.03
CA PHE A 159 -35.58 23.40 -26.31
C PHE A 159 -37.05 23.32 -26.62
N THR A 160 -37.81 24.31 -26.16
CA THR A 160 -39.17 24.59 -26.62
C THR A 160 -39.20 25.99 -27.21
N PHE A 161 -39.43 26.08 -28.52
CA PHE A 161 -39.49 27.33 -29.28
C PHE A 161 -40.93 27.76 -29.51
N GLY A 162 -41.17 29.07 -29.53
CA GLY A 162 -42.50 29.61 -29.77
C GLY A 162 -43.03 29.26 -31.17
N ALA A 163 -44.35 29.14 -31.30
CA ALA A 163 -45.06 28.67 -32.50
C ALA A 163 -44.82 29.44 -33.81
N LYS A 164 -44.17 30.62 -33.73
CA LYS A 164 -43.82 31.46 -34.88
C LYS A 164 -42.34 31.33 -35.29
N SER A 165 -41.63 30.38 -34.73
CA SER A 165 -40.23 30.12 -35.08
C SER A 165 -40.15 29.36 -36.41
N ASP A 166 -39.19 29.72 -37.25
CA ASP A 166 -38.90 29.05 -38.53
C ASP A 166 -37.50 28.43 -38.41
N LEU A 167 -37.45 27.11 -38.20
CA LEU A 167 -36.26 26.40 -37.76
C LEU A 167 -35.87 25.31 -38.75
N GLN A 168 -34.58 25.25 -39.05
CA GLN A 168 -33.94 24.11 -39.70
C GLN A 168 -33.11 23.36 -38.65
N PRO A 169 -33.52 22.15 -38.22
CA PRO A 169 -32.80 21.37 -37.22
C PRO A 169 -31.46 20.87 -37.76
N GLY A 170 -30.51 20.64 -36.87
CA GLY A 170 -29.28 19.91 -37.18
C GLY A 170 -29.54 18.43 -37.50
N GLU A 171 -28.53 17.74 -38.05
CA GLU A 171 -28.67 16.37 -38.57
C GLU A 171 -29.15 15.34 -37.53
N LYS A 172 -28.77 15.52 -36.27
CA LYS A 172 -29.07 14.59 -35.16
C LYS A 172 -29.98 15.24 -34.10
N VAL A 173 -30.91 16.08 -34.55
CA VAL A 173 -31.82 16.81 -33.66
C VAL A 173 -33.24 16.29 -33.83
N ASP A 174 -33.81 15.83 -32.74
CA ASP A 174 -35.18 15.36 -32.71
C ASP A 174 -36.13 16.54 -32.55
N LEU A 175 -36.84 16.91 -33.63
CA LEU A 175 -37.79 18.03 -33.66
C LEU A 175 -39.24 17.54 -33.69
N TYR A 176 -40.05 18.02 -32.75
CA TYR A 176 -41.47 17.66 -32.62
C TYR A 176 -42.35 18.90 -32.49
N VAL A 177 -43.58 18.83 -33.00
CA VAL A 177 -44.60 19.88 -32.80
C VAL A 177 -45.48 19.50 -31.61
N MET A 178 -45.61 20.39 -30.63
CA MET A 178 -46.44 20.18 -29.44
C MET A 178 -47.91 20.51 -29.71
N SER A 179 -48.83 20.04 -28.86
CA SER A 179 -50.27 20.34 -28.95
C SER A 179 -50.59 21.84 -28.81
N THR A 180 -49.66 22.63 -28.28
CA THR A 180 -49.71 24.09 -28.15
C THR A 180 -49.23 24.84 -29.41
N ASN A 181 -48.89 24.12 -30.50
CA ASN A 181 -48.19 24.60 -31.71
C ASN A 181 -46.75 25.09 -31.47
N GLU A 182 -46.18 24.88 -30.29
CA GLU A 182 -44.76 25.14 -30.03
C GLU A 182 -43.87 24.03 -30.62
N LEU A 183 -42.62 24.34 -30.95
CA LEU A 183 -41.65 23.38 -31.50
C LEU A 183 -40.71 22.89 -30.39
N SER A 184 -40.61 21.59 -30.17
CA SER A 184 -39.67 20.98 -29.22
C SER A 184 -38.49 20.37 -29.96
N ALA A 185 -37.27 20.82 -29.69
CA ALA A 185 -36.04 20.20 -30.21
C ALA A 185 -35.26 19.53 -29.07
N ALA A 186 -34.75 18.32 -29.30
CA ALA A 186 -33.84 17.64 -28.39
C ALA A 186 -32.53 17.29 -29.10
N LEU A 187 -31.42 17.49 -28.38
CA LEU A 187 -30.07 17.23 -28.85
C LEU A 187 -29.26 16.55 -27.74
N VAL A 188 -28.57 15.48 -28.08
CA VAL A 188 -27.55 14.86 -27.23
C VAL A 188 -26.17 15.19 -27.80
N VAL A 189 -25.31 15.76 -26.96
CA VAL A 189 -23.92 16.14 -27.29
C VAL A 189 -22.96 15.30 -26.46
N PHE A 190 -22.16 14.47 -27.10
CA PHE A 190 -21.19 13.60 -26.42
C PHE A 190 -19.92 14.37 -26.02
N PRO A 191 -19.14 13.85 -25.05
CA PRO A 191 -17.84 14.39 -24.66
C PRO A 191 -16.99 14.90 -25.83
N GLY A 192 -16.48 16.12 -25.73
CA GLY A 192 -15.61 16.73 -26.74
C GLY A 192 -16.27 17.07 -28.08
N GLU A 193 -17.55 16.75 -28.30
CA GLU A 193 -18.22 17.03 -29.56
C GLU A 193 -18.82 18.44 -29.62
N THR A 194 -18.86 19.00 -30.82
CA THR A 194 -19.67 20.18 -31.16
C THR A 194 -20.81 19.76 -32.09
N ARG A 195 -22.06 20.01 -31.72
CA ARG A 195 -23.23 19.65 -32.53
C ARG A 195 -24.15 20.82 -32.82
N LYS A 196 -24.64 20.88 -34.07
CA LYS A 196 -25.65 21.86 -34.50
C LYS A 196 -27.00 21.51 -33.89
N LEU A 197 -27.63 22.47 -33.22
CA LEU A 197 -29.02 22.35 -32.76
C LEU A 197 -29.99 22.82 -33.84
N VAL A 198 -29.93 24.10 -34.21
CA VAL A 198 -30.88 24.72 -35.14
C VAL A 198 -30.23 25.89 -35.88
N SER A 199 -30.83 26.24 -37.01
CA SER A 199 -30.62 27.50 -37.73
C SER A 199 -31.97 28.09 -38.15
N GLY A 200 -32.04 29.39 -38.40
CA GLY A 200 -33.28 30.07 -38.82
C GLY A 200 -33.78 31.11 -37.81
N LYS A 201 -35.05 31.51 -37.95
CA LYS A 201 -35.64 32.62 -37.18
C LYS A 201 -36.33 32.11 -35.92
N ILE A 202 -35.70 32.37 -34.76
CA ILE A 202 -36.22 31.97 -33.45
C ILE A 202 -37.15 33.04 -32.88
N ASN A 203 -38.34 32.64 -32.41
CA ASN A 203 -39.29 33.51 -31.72
C ASN A 203 -39.59 32.99 -30.31
N GLY A 204 -38.75 33.40 -29.35
CA GLY A 204 -38.82 32.97 -27.96
C GLY A 204 -38.46 31.49 -27.77
N PHE A 205 -37.81 31.17 -26.66
CA PHE A 205 -37.47 29.78 -26.34
C PHE A 205 -37.41 29.54 -24.83
N LYS A 206 -37.59 28.29 -24.45
CA LYS A 206 -37.23 27.74 -23.13
C LYS A 206 -36.17 26.66 -23.35
N CYS A 207 -35.17 26.61 -22.47
CA CYS A 207 -34.09 25.64 -22.50
C CYS A 207 -34.10 24.82 -21.22
N SER A 208 -33.87 23.51 -21.35
CA SER A 208 -33.50 22.63 -20.25
C SER A 208 -32.27 21.84 -20.70
N ALA A 209 -31.22 21.85 -19.88
CA ALA A 209 -30.00 21.08 -20.12
C ALA A 209 -29.75 20.17 -18.92
N LYS A 210 -29.37 18.92 -19.20
CA LYS A 210 -29.03 17.92 -18.17
C LYS A 210 -27.73 17.24 -18.54
N ALA A 211 -26.78 17.19 -17.62
CA ALA A 211 -25.61 16.34 -17.70
C ALA A 211 -25.99 14.93 -17.25
N VAL A 212 -25.76 13.93 -18.09
CA VAL A 212 -26.05 12.51 -17.80
C VAL A 212 -24.72 11.75 -17.82
N PRO A 213 -24.35 11.02 -16.74
CA PRO A 213 -23.13 10.22 -16.74
C PRO A 213 -23.09 9.25 -17.91
N LEU A 214 -21.92 9.06 -18.53
CA LEU A 214 -21.74 8.04 -19.55
C LEU A 214 -22.01 6.63 -18.97
N ASN A 215 -22.60 5.77 -19.79
CA ASN A 215 -22.67 4.33 -19.51
C ASN A 215 -21.36 3.65 -19.90
N ASP A 216 -21.19 2.40 -19.47
CA ASP A 216 -19.93 1.67 -19.64
C ASP A 216 -19.55 1.44 -21.10
N ASP A 217 -20.50 1.07 -21.98
CA ASP A 217 -20.23 0.91 -23.43
C ASP A 217 -19.60 2.15 -24.08
N LYS A 218 -20.04 3.35 -23.68
CA LYS A 218 -19.49 4.60 -24.22
C LYS A 218 -18.14 4.95 -23.62
N ARG A 219 -17.92 4.57 -22.36
CA ARG A 219 -16.65 4.78 -21.66
C ARG A 219 -15.59 3.87 -22.26
N ASP A 220 -15.94 2.62 -22.54
CA ASP A 220 -15.10 1.66 -23.25
C ASP A 220 -14.63 2.21 -24.61
N ILE A 221 -15.56 2.72 -25.44
CA ILE A 221 -15.21 3.34 -26.73
C ILE A 221 -14.30 4.58 -26.55
N LEU A 222 -14.63 5.48 -25.62
CA LEU A 222 -13.92 6.75 -25.48
C LEU A 222 -12.53 6.59 -24.85
N TYR A 223 -12.40 5.67 -23.88
CA TYR A 223 -11.18 5.44 -23.14
C TYR A 223 -10.29 4.37 -23.79
N GLY A 224 -10.87 3.43 -24.55
CA GLY A 224 -10.14 2.44 -25.32
C GLY A 224 -9.09 3.06 -26.26
N GLU A 225 -9.40 4.17 -26.93
CA GLU A 225 -8.43 4.89 -27.78
C GLU A 225 -7.21 5.44 -27.01
N VAL A 226 -7.35 5.71 -25.71
CA VAL A 226 -6.21 6.11 -24.86
C VAL A 226 -5.36 4.89 -24.54
N ASN A 227 -6.00 3.80 -24.12
CA ASN A 227 -5.33 2.56 -23.74
C ASN A 227 -4.59 1.92 -24.94
N ASP A 228 -5.20 1.95 -26.14
CA ASP A 228 -4.60 1.45 -27.38
C ASP A 228 -3.29 2.16 -27.72
N ARG A 229 -3.21 3.48 -27.50
CA ARG A 229 -1.98 4.26 -27.74
C ARG A 229 -0.86 3.86 -26.78
N ILE A 230 -1.19 3.59 -25.51
CA ILE A 230 -0.20 3.14 -24.52
C ILE A 230 0.32 1.74 -24.89
N ALA A 231 -0.56 0.86 -25.38
CA ALA A 231 -0.17 -0.45 -25.89
C ALA A 231 0.74 -0.35 -27.12
N ASP A 232 0.43 0.57 -28.05
CA ASP A 232 1.28 0.86 -29.21
C ASP A 232 2.67 1.38 -28.77
N ASP A 233 2.75 2.26 -27.77
CA ASP A 233 4.03 2.74 -27.23
C ASP A 233 4.88 1.59 -26.66
N LEU A 234 4.29 0.67 -25.89
CA LEU A 234 4.98 -0.52 -25.38
C LEU A 234 5.47 -1.44 -26.51
N LYS A 235 4.68 -1.59 -27.56
CA LYS A 235 5.03 -2.38 -28.74
C LYS A 235 6.20 -1.75 -29.51
N ASP A 236 6.21 -0.43 -29.64
CA ASP A 236 7.32 0.31 -30.24
C ASP A 236 8.61 0.16 -29.41
N ILE A 237 8.50 0.16 -28.07
CA ILE A 237 9.63 -0.13 -27.17
C ILE A 237 10.14 -1.57 -27.39
N ALA A 238 9.25 -2.58 -27.41
CA ALA A 238 9.62 -3.96 -27.66
C ALA A 238 10.36 -4.12 -29.00
N GLN A 239 9.86 -3.47 -30.05
CA GLN A 239 10.49 -3.46 -31.36
C GLN A 239 11.87 -2.79 -31.34
N ALA A 240 12.02 -1.68 -30.62
CA ALA A 240 13.27 -0.95 -30.52
C ALA A 240 14.35 -1.74 -29.75
N ILE A 241 13.94 -2.48 -28.71
CA ILE A 241 14.81 -3.38 -27.93
C ILE A 241 15.12 -4.67 -28.73
N GLY A 242 14.27 -5.05 -29.68
CA GLY A 242 14.43 -6.25 -30.50
C GLY A 242 13.94 -7.53 -29.82
N VAL A 243 12.93 -7.43 -28.96
CA VAL A 243 12.28 -8.55 -28.27
C VAL A 243 10.80 -8.62 -28.63
N ARG A 244 10.15 -9.76 -28.33
CA ARG A 244 8.69 -9.83 -28.40
C ARG A 244 8.10 -9.06 -27.21
N GLU A 245 6.88 -8.58 -27.38
CA GLU A 245 6.15 -7.88 -26.33
C GLU A 245 5.97 -8.73 -25.06
N ASP A 246 5.70 -10.04 -25.21
CA ASP A 246 5.60 -11.00 -24.10
C ASP A 246 6.93 -11.22 -23.36
N ASP A 247 8.06 -10.87 -23.97
CA ASP A 247 9.41 -11.04 -23.43
C ASP A 247 9.99 -9.72 -22.85
N LEU A 248 9.18 -8.66 -22.81
CA LEU A 248 9.52 -7.41 -22.12
C LEU A 248 9.64 -7.68 -20.62
N THR A 249 10.65 -7.07 -20.00
CA THR A 249 10.79 -7.04 -18.55
C THR A 249 10.94 -5.59 -18.12
N GLU A 250 10.56 -5.30 -16.88
CA GLU A 250 10.62 -3.96 -16.31
C GLU A 250 12.03 -3.37 -16.40
N GLU A 251 13.07 -4.17 -16.18
CA GLU A 251 14.45 -3.72 -16.26
C GLU A 251 14.87 -3.34 -17.69
N LYS A 252 14.41 -4.09 -18.70
CA LYS A 252 14.70 -3.78 -20.10
C LYS A 252 14.00 -2.48 -20.53
N VAL A 253 12.75 -2.29 -20.11
CA VAL A 253 11.98 -1.09 -20.44
C VAL A 253 12.58 0.13 -19.73
N LEU A 254 12.91 0.01 -18.44
CA LEU A 254 13.54 1.09 -17.68
C LEU A 254 14.88 1.49 -18.31
N ALA A 255 15.76 0.54 -18.62
CA ALA A 255 17.04 0.81 -19.27
C ALA A 255 16.86 1.51 -20.63
N TYR A 256 15.91 1.06 -21.46
CA TYR A 256 15.60 1.73 -22.72
C TYR A 256 15.11 3.17 -22.51
N CYS A 257 14.22 3.39 -21.53
CA CYS A 257 13.70 4.71 -21.20
C CYS A 257 14.80 5.65 -20.70
N GLU A 258 15.72 5.17 -19.87
CA GLU A 258 16.90 5.94 -19.42
C GLU A 258 17.83 6.31 -20.59
N GLU A 259 18.16 5.36 -21.46
CA GLU A 259 19.05 5.58 -22.60
C GLU A 259 18.48 6.57 -23.64
N ASN A 260 17.15 6.63 -23.77
CA ASN A 260 16.46 7.42 -24.79
C ASN A 260 15.72 8.64 -24.24
N GLU A 261 15.84 8.93 -22.93
CA GLU A 261 15.13 10.01 -22.23
C GLU A 261 13.61 9.97 -22.47
N LYS A 262 13.03 8.77 -22.46
CA LYS A 262 11.59 8.55 -22.67
C LYS A 262 10.88 8.25 -21.35
N PRO A 263 9.62 8.68 -21.18
CA PRO A 263 8.84 8.31 -20.01
C PRO A 263 8.73 6.79 -19.85
N TYR A 264 8.95 6.29 -18.65
CA TYR A 264 8.83 4.87 -18.31
C TYR A 264 7.37 4.42 -18.42
N ILE A 265 7.13 3.26 -19.03
CA ILE A 265 5.82 2.59 -19.08
C ILE A 265 5.97 1.21 -18.45
N ASP A 266 5.15 0.91 -17.46
CA ASP A 266 5.14 -0.36 -16.77
C ASP A 266 4.62 -1.45 -17.72
N CYS A 267 5.49 -2.39 -18.09
CA CYS A 267 5.13 -3.49 -18.98
C CYS A 267 4.50 -4.69 -18.26
N ASP A 268 4.63 -4.75 -16.93
CA ASP A 268 4.10 -5.81 -16.06
C ASP A 268 2.69 -5.44 -15.58
N PHE A 269 2.53 -4.28 -14.94
CA PHE A 269 1.23 -3.71 -14.54
C PHE A 269 0.78 -2.62 -15.52
N ARG A 270 0.46 -3.07 -16.73
CA ARG A 270 0.22 -2.18 -17.89
C ARG A 270 -0.91 -1.18 -17.62
N PRO A 271 -0.79 0.08 -18.06
CA PRO A 271 -1.89 1.05 -17.97
C PRO A 271 -3.05 0.72 -18.92
N CYS A 272 -3.85 -0.29 -18.58
CA CYS A 272 -4.97 -0.80 -19.36
C CYS A 272 -6.09 -1.34 -18.46
N ASP A 273 -7.17 -1.82 -19.07
CA ASP A 273 -8.35 -2.31 -18.33
C ASP A 273 -8.06 -3.57 -17.53
N TYR A 274 -7.09 -4.40 -17.92
CA TYR A 274 -6.72 -5.60 -17.15
C TYR A 274 -6.19 -5.27 -15.75
N SER A 275 -5.40 -4.18 -15.64
CA SER A 275 -4.88 -3.68 -14.36
C SER A 275 -5.98 -3.02 -13.50
N LEU A 276 -7.11 -2.64 -14.11
CA LEU A 276 -8.30 -2.25 -13.36
C LEU A 276 -9.10 -3.47 -12.92
N TYR A 277 -9.25 -4.47 -13.79
CA TYR A 277 -10.16 -5.61 -13.62
C TYR A 277 -9.72 -6.84 -14.44
N ARG A 278 -9.53 -7.96 -13.75
CA ARG A 278 -9.25 -9.29 -14.32
C ARG A 278 -10.56 -10.05 -14.50
N ALA A 279 -11.08 -10.09 -15.72
CA ALA A 279 -12.41 -10.61 -16.01
C ALA A 279 -12.66 -12.08 -15.60
N ASP A 280 -11.60 -12.87 -15.47
CA ASP A 280 -11.62 -14.27 -15.09
C ASP A 280 -11.46 -14.52 -13.58
N MET A 281 -11.05 -13.52 -12.80
CA MET A 281 -10.66 -13.65 -11.40
C MET A 281 -11.43 -12.70 -10.46
N ASP A 282 -11.62 -11.45 -10.87
CA ASP A 282 -12.14 -10.41 -10.01
C ASP A 282 -13.69 -10.45 -9.96
N THR A 283 -14.23 -10.30 -8.76
CA THR A 283 -15.67 -10.31 -8.50
C THR A 283 -16.30 -8.94 -8.65
N TYR A 284 -15.52 -7.87 -8.46
CA TYR A 284 -15.94 -6.49 -8.56
C TYR A 284 -15.55 -5.90 -9.91
N LEU A 285 -16.54 -5.40 -10.67
CA LEU A 285 -16.27 -4.67 -11.90
C LEU A 285 -16.24 -3.16 -11.60
N PRO A 286 -15.06 -2.52 -11.59
CA PRO A 286 -14.95 -1.08 -11.50
C PRO A 286 -15.44 -0.43 -12.79
N ARG A 287 -15.75 0.85 -12.65
CA ARG A 287 -16.01 1.74 -13.78
C ARG A 287 -14.78 1.86 -14.67
N PHE A 288 -14.93 1.68 -15.99
CA PHE A 288 -13.86 1.93 -16.98
C PHE A 288 -13.34 3.37 -16.90
N ILE A 289 -12.05 3.58 -16.69
CA ILE A 289 -11.43 4.90 -16.50
C ILE A 289 -10.16 4.93 -17.38
N PRO A 290 -9.86 6.06 -18.06
CA PRO A 290 -8.66 6.13 -18.87
C PRO A 290 -7.41 6.25 -18.01
N TRP A 291 -6.28 5.82 -18.55
CA TRP A 291 -4.98 5.97 -17.92
C TRP A 291 -4.29 7.24 -18.41
N HIS A 292 -3.91 8.11 -17.49
CA HIS A 292 -3.27 9.38 -17.80
C HIS A 292 -2.07 9.64 -16.88
N ARG A 293 -1.13 10.45 -17.38
CA ARG A 293 0.00 10.98 -16.61
C ARG A 293 -0.32 12.36 -16.04
N PRO A 294 0.45 12.86 -15.04
CA PRO A 294 0.29 14.20 -14.48
C PRO A 294 0.20 15.32 -15.52
N SER A 295 0.90 15.20 -16.65
CA SER A 295 0.84 16.16 -17.77
C SER A 295 -0.56 16.38 -18.34
N THR A 296 -1.48 15.44 -18.16
CA THR A 296 -2.86 15.57 -18.64
C THR A 296 -3.69 16.53 -17.77
N TRP A 297 -3.54 16.48 -16.44
CA TRP A 297 -4.35 17.27 -15.51
C TRP A 297 -3.61 18.46 -14.87
N ILE A 298 -2.28 18.42 -14.78
CA ILE A 298 -1.47 19.53 -14.27
C ILE A 298 -1.10 20.50 -15.39
N PRO A 299 -1.22 21.83 -15.19
CA PRO A 299 -0.75 22.83 -16.14
C PRO A 299 0.76 22.70 -16.41
N GLU A 300 1.18 22.93 -17.66
CA GLU A 300 2.56 22.73 -18.12
C GLU A 300 3.58 23.51 -17.27
N GLU A 301 3.25 24.75 -16.91
CA GLU A 301 4.11 25.62 -16.11
C GLU A 301 4.31 25.15 -14.65
N GLN A 302 3.48 24.21 -14.20
CA GLN A 302 3.51 23.63 -12.85
C GLN A 302 3.93 22.15 -12.84
N LEU A 303 4.26 21.54 -13.99
CA LEU A 303 4.71 20.15 -14.02
C LEU A 303 5.97 19.92 -13.20
N LYS A 304 6.87 20.91 -13.17
CA LYS A 304 8.06 20.91 -12.33
C LYS A 304 7.78 20.88 -10.82
N GLU A 305 6.52 21.07 -10.39
CA GLU A 305 6.08 20.99 -8.99
C GLU A 305 5.44 19.64 -8.64
N VAL A 306 5.27 18.73 -9.62
CA VAL A 306 4.89 17.35 -9.36
C VAL A 306 6.01 16.68 -8.57
N ARG A 307 5.66 16.14 -7.41
CA ARG A 307 6.59 15.54 -6.45
C ARG A 307 5.92 14.35 -5.79
N LEU A 308 6.73 13.50 -5.19
CA LEU A 308 6.20 12.40 -4.40
C LEU A 308 5.42 12.90 -3.18
N PHE A 309 6.07 13.66 -2.29
CA PHE A 309 5.47 14.13 -1.03
C PHE A 309 5.08 15.61 -1.03
N ARG A 310 5.96 16.50 -1.51
CA ARG A 310 5.77 17.96 -1.58
C ARG A 310 5.32 18.61 -0.27
N ARG A 311 6.25 19.16 0.53
CA ARG A 311 5.95 19.79 1.85
C ARG A 311 5.43 18.75 2.85
N ASP A 312 4.87 19.21 3.98
CA ASP A 312 4.43 18.36 5.08
C ASP A 312 3.38 17.32 4.65
N ILE A 313 3.58 16.09 5.12
CA ILE A 313 2.66 14.97 4.99
C ILE A 313 1.77 14.94 6.23
N LEU A 314 0.45 14.95 6.04
CA LEU A 314 -0.53 14.92 7.12
C LEU A 314 -1.63 13.89 6.81
N PRO A 315 -2.19 13.19 7.82
CA PRO A 315 -3.24 12.20 7.59
C PRO A 315 -4.46 12.78 6.86
N SER A 316 -4.78 14.04 7.14
CA SER A 316 -5.90 14.76 6.54
C SER A 316 -5.78 15.04 5.04
N GLN A 317 -4.61 14.77 4.47
CA GLN A 317 -4.34 14.98 3.04
C GLN A 317 -4.76 13.77 2.21
N VAL A 318 -4.85 12.59 2.82
CA VAL A 318 -5.22 11.36 2.13
C VAL A 318 -6.72 11.34 1.88
N ALA A 319 -7.14 11.13 0.64
CA ALA A 319 -8.54 10.98 0.27
C ALA A 319 -8.75 9.70 -0.53
N HIS A 320 -9.85 9.00 -0.23
CA HIS A 320 -10.29 7.83 -0.98
C HIS A 320 -10.89 8.26 -2.32
N GLY A 321 -10.81 7.36 -3.30
CA GLY A 321 -11.50 7.55 -4.57
C GLY A 321 -12.70 6.62 -4.71
N SER A 322 -13.05 6.31 -5.96
CA SER A 322 -14.27 5.56 -6.25
C SER A 322 -14.09 4.05 -6.35
N ILE A 323 -12.99 3.44 -5.87
CA ILE A 323 -12.76 2.00 -6.02
C ILE A 323 -13.32 1.17 -4.85
N GLY A 324 -13.38 1.74 -3.64
CA GLY A 324 -13.93 1.06 -2.44
C GLY A 324 -12.91 0.75 -1.34
N ASP A 325 -11.63 0.96 -1.63
CA ASP A 325 -10.44 0.62 -0.82
C ASP A 325 -10.23 1.50 0.44
N THR A 326 -11.31 1.98 1.05
CA THR A 326 -11.26 2.87 2.22
C THR A 326 -10.45 2.31 3.40
N TYR A 327 -10.34 0.97 3.53
CA TYR A 327 -9.47 0.32 4.52
C TYR A 327 -7.99 0.63 4.26
N LEU A 328 -7.55 0.57 3.01
CA LEU A 328 -6.18 0.86 2.57
C LEU A 328 -5.85 2.33 2.80
N VAL A 329 -6.74 3.23 2.37
CA VAL A 329 -6.61 4.67 2.58
C VAL A 329 -6.55 5.02 4.07
N SER A 330 -7.33 4.33 4.91
CA SER A 330 -7.31 4.50 6.36
C SER A 330 -5.96 4.06 6.95
N ALA A 331 -5.40 2.93 6.48
CA ALA A 331 -4.08 2.47 6.87
C ALA A 331 -2.97 3.44 6.45
N MET A 332 -3.03 3.99 5.23
CA MET A 332 -2.10 5.03 4.77
C MET A 332 -2.18 6.28 5.64
N ALA A 333 -3.38 6.76 5.97
CA ALA A 333 -3.57 7.91 6.86
C ALA A 333 -3.01 7.63 8.26
N ALA A 334 -3.26 6.44 8.83
CA ALA A 334 -2.70 6.05 10.11
C ALA A 334 -1.17 5.94 10.08
N LEU A 335 -0.59 5.47 8.98
CA LEU A 335 0.87 5.39 8.81
C LEU A 335 1.52 6.78 8.86
N THR A 336 0.86 7.82 8.36
CA THR A 336 1.40 9.21 8.45
C THR A 336 1.44 9.74 9.89
N ASP A 337 0.74 9.11 10.83
CA ASP A 337 0.82 9.41 12.26
C ASP A 337 1.87 8.62 13.01
N ALA A 338 2.46 7.60 12.37
CA ALA A 338 3.56 6.87 12.95
C ALA A 338 4.79 7.79 13.08
N ASN A 339 5.49 7.70 14.21
CA ASN A 339 6.71 8.47 14.42
C ASN A 339 7.82 8.00 13.47
N GLY A 340 8.50 8.95 12.82
CA GLY A 340 9.70 8.74 11.99
C GLY A 340 9.42 8.72 10.48
N ASP A 341 10.48 8.59 9.70
CA ASP A 341 10.47 8.65 8.23
C ASP A 341 10.00 7.34 7.55
N ARG A 342 9.13 6.57 8.22
CA ARG A 342 8.69 5.24 7.74
C ARG A 342 8.01 5.28 6.38
N LEU A 343 7.17 6.29 6.15
CA LEU A 343 6.54 6.50 4.86
C LEU A 343 7.60 6.81 3.79
N HIS A 344 8.61 7.62 4.10
CA HIS A 344 9.72 7.88 3.17
C HIS A 344 10.51 6.61 2.86
N ASP A 345 10.76 5.75 3.87
CA ASP A 345 11.49 4.48 3.71
C ASP A 345 10.80 3.48 2.77
N LEU A 346 9.48 3.59 2.58
CA LEU A 346 8.77 2.81 1.55
C LEU A 346 9.19 3.24 0.14
N PHE A 347 9.43 4.53 -0.08
CA PHE A 347 9.66 5.11 -1.41
C PHE A 347 11.13 5.37 -1.74
N ARG A 348 12.05 4.95 -0.89
CA ARG A 348 13.49 5.10 -1.16
C ARG A 348 13.88 4.26 -2.36
N HIS A 349 14.68 4.85 -3.22
CA HIS A 349 15.21 4.14 -4.37
C HIS A 349 16.14 2.99 -3.90
N PRO A 350 16.02 1.78 -4.49
CA PRO A 350 16.77 0.59 -4.07
C PRO A 350 18.30 0.78 -4.06
N VAL A 351 18.83 1.43 -5.09
CA VAL A 351 20.28 1.67 -5.27
C VAL A 351 20.77 2.96 -4.61
N SER A 352 20.32 4.13 -5.09
CA SER A 352 20.80 5.42 -4.57
C SER A 352 19.78 6.55 -4.79
N ALA A 353 19.90 7.62 -4.01
CA ALA A 353 19.10 8.82 -4.20
C ALA A 353 19.31 9.48 -5.58
N ALA A 354 20.51 9.35 -6.16
CA ALA A 354 20.83 9.93 -7.47
C ALA A 354 20.09 9.19 -8.60
N ASN A 355 20.09 7.86 -8.58
CA ASN A 355 19.32 7.05 -9.52
C ASN A 355 17.83 7.36 -9.39
N GLY A 356 17.32 7.45 -8.14
CA GLY A 356 15.92 7.81 -7.92
C GLY A 356 15.51 9.13 -8.54
N LYS A 357 16.39 10.14 -8.62
CA LYS A 357 16.09 11.41 -9.30
C LYS A 357 16.00 11.26 -10.81
N ILE A 358 16.92 10.48 -11.39
CA ILE A 358 16.94 10.21 -12.84
C ILE A 358 15.66 9.48 -13.23
N GLU A 359 15.34 8.39 -12.53
CA GLU A 359 14.18 7.56 -12.82
C GLU A 359 12.85 8.32 -12.60
N ARG A 360 12.73 9.11 -11.52
CA ARG A 360 11.53 9.95 -11.30
C ARG A 360 11.34 11.02 -12.35
N ALA A 361 12.42 11.55 -12.94
CA ALA A 361 12.32 12.49 -14.06
C ALA A 361 11.74 11.83 -15.32
N LEU A 362 11.83 10.50 -15.43
CA LEU A 362 11.20 9.68 -16.48
C LEU A 362 9.82 9.15 -16.05
N GLY A 363 9.32 9.54 -14.87
CA GLY A 363 8.06 9.05 -14.34
C GLY A 363 8.12 7.63 -13.77
N ALA A 364 9.30 7.12 -13.42
CA ALA A 364 9.49 5.82 -12.77
C ALA A 364 9.69 5.98 -11.24
N TYR A 365 9.01 5.15 -10.45
CA TYR A 365 8.97 5.24 -9.00
C TYR A 365 9.13 3.86 -8.37
N TRP A 366 9.84 3.80 -7.24
CA TRP A 366 9.99 2.58 -6.46
C TRP A 366 9.21 2.65 -5.15
N VAL A 367 8.58 1.54 -4.79
CA VAL A 367 7.94 1.33 -3.49
C VAL A 367 8.32 -0.05 -2.97
N THR A 368 8.82 -0.15 -1.74
CA THR A 368 9.19 -1.42 -1.11
C THR A 368 8.15 -1.83 -0.06
N ILE A 369 7.41 -2.91 -0.31
CA ILE A 369 6.32 -3.41 0.55
C ILE A 369 6.62 -4.84 1.05
N ASN A 370 6.16 -5.21 2.25
CA ASN A 370 6.24 -6.57 2.76
C ASN A 370 5.04 -7.39 2.29
N PHE A 371 5.17 -8.05 1.14
CA PHE A 371 4.10 -8.85 0.53
C PHE A 371 4.30 -10.34 0.86
N ASN A 372 3.25 -11.01 1.36
CA ASN A 372 3.33 -12.41 1.83
C ASN A 372 4.50 -12.69 2.80
N GLY A 373 4.80 -11.72 3.67
CA GLY A 373 5.89 -11.80 4.64
C GLY A 373 7.29 -11.49 4.08
N TRP A 374 7.44 -11.27 2.78
CA TRP A 374 8.72 -10.99 2.09
C TRP A 374 8.79 -9.54 1.62
N TRP A 375 9.92 -8.86 1.80
CA TRP A 375 10.06 -7.48 1.32
C TRP A 375 10.33 -7.46 -0.18
N LEU A 376 9.49 -6.73 -0.92
CA LEU A 376 9.49 -6.66 -2.37
C LEU A 376 9.63 -5.20 -2.83
N PRO A 377 10.72 -4.81 -3.51
CA PRO A 377 10.78 -3.55 -4.24
C PRO A 377 9.93 -3.65 -5.51
N VAL A 378 9.01 -2.70 -5.70
CA VAL A 378 8.06 -2.64 -6.81
C VAL A 378 8.33 -1.37 -7.62
N LEU A 379 8.59 -1.54 -8.91
CA LEU A 379 8.72 -0.44 -9.86
C LEU A 379 7.34 -0.06 -10.42
N LEU A 380 7.11 1.23 -10.62
CA LEU A 380 5.87 1.79 -11.13
C LEU A 380 6.16 2.91 -12.14
N ASP A 381 5.29 3.05 -13.14
CA ASP A 381 5.14 4.31 -13.87
C ASP A 381 4.13 5.27 -13.19
N ASP A 382 4.06 6.52 -13.66
CA ASP A 382 3.12 7.55 -13.20
C ASP A 382 1.79 7.63 -13.98
N PHE A 383 1.46 6.63 -14.80
CA PHE A 383 0.09 6.51 -15.29
C PHE A 383 -0.83 6.14 -14.13
N LEU A 384 -1.91 6.90 -13.97
CA LEU A 384 -2.95 6.65 -12.98
C LEU A 384 -4.32 6.55 -13.68
N PRO A 385 -5.27 5.77 -13.12
CA PRO A 385 -6.68 5.84 -13.51
C PRO A 385 -7.20 7.25 -13.22
N ALA A 386 -7.28 8.08 -14.25
CA ALA A 386 -7.39 9.53 -14.09
C ALA A 386 -8.09 10.17 -15.28
N THR A 387 -8.87 11.21 -15.02
CA THR A 387 -9.40 12.10 -16.06
C THR A 387 -8.61 13.41 -16.07
N ARG A 388 -8.99 14.38 -16.91
CA ARG A 388 -8.38 15.73 -16.87
C ARG A 388 -8.58 16.48 -15.55
N ASP A 389 -9.53 16.04 -14.74
CA ASP A 389 -9.69 16.55 -13.37
C ASP A 389 -8.55 16.06 -12.45
N GLY A 390 -7.89 14.95 -12.78
CA GLY A 390 -6.88 14.27 -11.97
C GLY A 390 -7.25 12.81 -11.66
N PRO A 391 -6.50 12.15 -10.76
CA PRO A 391 -6.75 10.76 -10.38
C PRO A 391 -8.18 10.53 -9.88
N GLU A 392 -8.78 9.38 -10.20
CA GLU A 392 -10.14 8.99 -9.77
C GLU A 392 -10.14 8.14 -8.49
N PHE A 393 -9.05 7.44 -8.22
CA PHE A 393 -8.82 6.63 -7.03
C PHE A 393 -8.11 7.41 -5.91
N ALA A 394 -7.42 6.76 -4.97
CA ALA A 394 -6.80 7.42 -3.83
C ALA A 394 -5.80 8.51 -4.27
N ARG A 395 -5.83 9.64 -3.56
CA ARG A 395 -5.06 10.83 -3.92
C ARG A 395 -4.88 11.78 -2.75
N CYS A 396 -4.00 12.77 -2.93
CA CYS A 396 -3.91 13.88 -2.01
C CYS A 396 -5.00 14.95 -2.31
N ALA A 397 -5.94 15.16 -1.40
CA ALA A 397 -7.01 16.15 -1.54
C ALA A 397 -6.52 17.60 -1.44
N VAL A 398 -5.42 17.83 -0.73
CA VAL A 398 -4.87 19.17 -0.49
C VAL A 398 -4.08 19.67 -1.69
N ASP A 399 -3.39 18.79 -2.42
CA ASP A 399 -2.60 19.12 -3.60
C ASP A 399 -2.45 17.92 -4.51
N ILE A 400 -3.08 17.96 -5.69
CA ILE A 400 -3.10 16.86 -6.66
C ILE A 400 -1.74 16.60 -7.36
N ARG A 401 -0.72 17.42 -7.08
CA ARG A 401 0.67 17.21 -7.52
C ARG A 401 1.47 16.29 -6.62
N ARG A 402 0.90 15.86 -5.49
CA ARG A 402 1.51 14.92 -4.54
C ARG A 402 1.13 13.50 -4.91
N MET A 403 2.11 12.76 -5.40
CA MET A 403 1.88 11.46 -6.04
C MET A 403 1.87 10.28 -5.07
N TRP A 404 2.43 10.41 -3.86
CA TRP A 404 2.67 9.26 -2.97
C TRP A 404 1.40 8.46 -2.64
N VAL A 405 0.25 9.11 -2.46
CA VAL A 405 -1.00 8.41 -2.11
C VAL A 405 -1.43 7.50 -3.26
N ALA A 406 -1.50 8.06 -4.47
CA ALA A 406 -1.92 7.33 -5.66
C ALA A 406 -0.91 6.25 -6.07
N LEU A 407 0.38 6.52 -5.89
CA LEU A 407 1.44 5.54 -6.18
C LEU A 407 1.46 4.41 -5.15
N LEU A 408 1.23 4.67 -3.86
CA LEU A 408 1.15 3.61 -2.85
C LEU A 408 -0.08 2.71 -3.07
N GLU A 409 -1.22 3.30 -3.43
CA GLU A 409 -2.43 2.56 -3.82
C GLU A 409 -2.16 1.72 -5.07
N LYS A 410 -1.49 2.29 -6.09
CA LYS A 410 -1.09 1.57 -7.30
C LYS A 410 -0.12 0.43 -7.02
N THR A 411 0.86 0.62 -6.12
CA THR A 411 1.75 -0.48 -5.67
C THR A 411 0.92 -1.62 -5.11
N TYR A 412 -0.05 -1.29 -4.27
CA TYR A 412 -0.93 -2.28 -3.65
C TYR A 412 -1.77 -3.02 -4.70
N ALA A 413 -2.38 -2.30 -5.63
CA ALA A 413 -3.12 -2.88 -6.74
C ALA A 413 -2.23 -3.78 -7.61
N LYS A 414 -0.98 -3.38 -7.87
CA LYS A 414 -0.02 -4.16 -8.65
C LYS A 414 0.33 -5.49 -7.99
N VAL A 415 0.71 -5.48 -6.71
CA VAL A 415 1.09 -6.73 -6.02
C VAL A 415 -0.11 -7.67 -5.83
N HIS A 416 -1.32 -7.14 -5.72
CA HIS A 416 -2.58 -7.91 -5.66
C HIS A 416 -3.22 -8.17 -7.04
N GLY A 417 -2.57 -7.76 -8.13
CA GLY A 417 -2.96 -8.04 -9.52
C GLY A 417 -3.97 -7.11 -10.17
N SER A 418 -4.80 -6.36 -9.43
CA SER A 418 -5.70 -5.33 -10.00
C SER A 418 -6.23 -4.34 -8.96
N TYR A 419 -6.74 -3.20 -9.43
CA TYR A 419 -7.48 -2.27 -8.57
C TYR A 419 -8.80 -2.87 -8.04
N ALA A 420 -9.47 -3.70 -8.83
CA ALA A 420 -10.68 -4.38 -8.40
C ALA A 420 -10.43 -5.33 -7.21
N ASN A 421 -9.30 -6.04 -7.20
CA ASN A 421 -8.98 -7.00 -6.16
C ASN A 421 -8.70 -6.33 -4.80
N ILE A 422 -8.35 -5.04 -4.79
CA ILE A 422 -8.11 -4.27 -3.58
C ILE A 422 -9.31 -3.43 -3.13
N ALA A 423 -10.48 -3.57 -3.77
CA ALA A 423 -11.67 -2.76 -3.47
C ALA A 423 -12.25 -2.97 -2.06
N SER A 424 -11.86 -4.04 -1.36
CA SER A 424 -12.28 -4.33 0.01
C SER A 424 -11.17 -5.09 0.74
N GLY A 425 -11.09 -4.94 2.07
CA GLY A 425 -10.04 -5.58 2.87
C GLY A 425 -10.02 -5.13 4.33
N ASP A 426 -9.11 -5.73 5.11
CA ASP A 426 -8.88 -5.39 6.52
C ASP A 426 -7.82 -4.26 6.61
N PRO A 427 -8.12 -3.12 7.27
CA PRO A 427 -7.18 -1.99 7.37
C PRO A 427 -5.90 -2.31 8.17
N LEU A 428 -5.85 -3.43 8.90
CA LEU A 428 -4.64 -3.89 9.58
C LEU A 428 -3.67 -4.62 8.65
N GLU A 429 -4.15 -5.20 7.55
CA GLU A 429 -3.30 -5.92 6.58
C GLU A 429 -2.29 -4.94 5.93
N PRO A 430 -2.71 -3.80 5.34
CA PRO A 430 -1.75 -2.85 4.79
C PRO A 430 -0.78 -2.29 5.82
N LEU A 431 -1.21 -2.11 7.08
CA LEU A 431 -0.28 -1.70 8.14
C LEU A 431 0.83 -2.73 8.38
N SER A 432 0.49 -4.02 8.37
CA SER A 432 1.50 -5.08 8.48
C SER A 432 2.42 -5.12 7.26
N GLU A 433 1.90 -4.86 6.07
CA GLU A 433 2.66 -4.92 4.80
C GLU A 433 3.55 -3.68 4.61
N PHE A 434 3.09 -2.51 5.04
CA PHE A 434 3.90 -1.28 5.01
C PHE A 434 4.99 -1.25 6.08
N THR A 435 4.84 -2.00 7.17
CA THR A 435 5.77 -1.93 8.31
C THR A 435 6.60 -3.19 8.52
N GLY A 436 6.13 -4.34 8.04
CA GLY A 436 6.63 -5.67 8.37
C GLY A 436 6.24 -6.15 9.79
N PHE A 437 5.65 -5.30 10.64
CA PHE A 437 5.33 -5.68 12.02
C PHE A 437 4.01 -6.46 12.10
N PRO A 438 3.89 -7.41 13.05
CA PRO A 438 2.64 -8.13 13.26
C PRO A 438 1.54 -7.21 13.79
N VAL A 439 0.30 -7.67 13.64
CA VAL A 439 -0.90 -6.98 14.13
C VAL A 439 -1.63 -7.81 15.18
N THR A 440 -2.23 -7.14 16.16
CA THR A 440 -3.23 -7.72 17.07
C THR A 440 -4.62 -7.19 16.69
N ARG A 441 -5.55 -8.11 16.45
CA ARG A 441 -6.95 -7.83 16.11
C ARG A 441 -7.81 -7.73 17.37
N TYR A 442 -8.74 -6.77 17.40
CA TYR A 442 -9.59 -6.52 18.57
C TYR A 442 -10.95 -7.20 18.49
N GLU A 443 -11.36 -7.68 17.31
CA GLU A 443 -12.68 -8.24 17.03
C GLU A 443 -13.05 -9.35 18.00
N SER A 444 -12.10 -10.26 18.29
CA SER A 444 -12.32 -11.38 19.21
C SER A 444 -12.53 -10.97 20.66
N PHE A 445 -12.22 -9.73 21.03
CA PHE A 445 -12.32 -9.21 22.40
C PHE A 445 -13.37 -8.09 22.53
N TRP A 446 -13.96 -7.67 21.42
CA TRP A 446 -14.83 -6.49 21.36
C TRP A 446 -16.16 -6.73 22.07
N GLU A 447 -16.79 -7.89 21.86
CA GLU A 447 -18.05 -8.27 22.50
C GLU A 447 -17.90 -8.38 24.04
N GLU A 448 -16.79 -8.95 24.50
CA GLU A 448 -16.47 -9.07 25.92
C GLU A 448 -16.27 -7.69 26.55
N ALA A 449 -15.59 -6.79 25.85
CA ALA A 449 -15.45 -5.40 26.27
C ALA A 449 -16.79 -4.65 26.33
N GLN A 450 -17.70 -4.88 25.37
CA GLN A 450 -19.08 -4.39 25.42
C GLN A 450 -19.85 -4.95 26.63
N GLY A 451 -19.55 -6.18 27.05
CA GLY A 451 -20.06 -6.82 28.26
C GLY A 451 -19.49 -6.26 29.57
N GLY A 452 -18.51 -5.35 29.50
CA GLY A 452 -17.87 -4.71 30.65
C GLY A 452 -16.52 -5.30 31.05
N ASP A 453 -15.91 -6.16 30.23
CA ASP A 453 -14.52 -6.58 30.43
C ASP A 453 -13.56 -5.44 30.11
N ASP A 454 -12.61 -5.19 31.01
CA ASP A 454 -11.61 -4.12 30.89
C ASP A 454 -10.32 -4.59 30.20
N MET A 455 -10.16 -5.89 29.95
CA MET A 455 -8.93 -6.46 29.41
C MET A 455 -8.47 -5.76 28.13
N LEU A 456 -9.35 -5.59 27.14
CA LEU A 456 -9.02 -4.93 25.87
C LEU A 456 -8.56 -3.48 26.09
N PHE A 457 -9.24 -2.73 26.96
CA PHE A 457 -8.86 -1.35 27.26
C PHE A 457 -7.48 -1.28 27.92
N GLN A 458 -7.16 -2.20 28.83
CA GLN A 458 -5.84 -2.29 29.46
C GLN A 458 -4.74 -2.61 28.43
N GLU A 459 -5.02 -3.48 27.45
CA GLU A 459 -4.10 -3.73 26.34
C GLU A 459 -3.89 -2.48 25.48
N MET A 460 -4.96 -1.79 25.06
CA MET A 460 -4.86 -0.53 24.30
C MET A 460 -4.06 0.54 25.04
N LEU A 461 -4.21 0.63 26.37
CA LEU A 461 -3.44 1.53 27.22
C LEU A 461 -1.96 1.15 27.24
N SER A 462 -1.65 -0.15 27.33
CA SER A 462 -0.28 -0.67 27.23
C SER A 462 0.34 -0.37 25.87
N TYR A 463 -0.39 -0.65 24.79
CA TYR A 463 0.02 -0.39 23.40
C TYR A 463 0.27 1.10 23.14
N ASN A 464 -0.55 1.99 23.72
CA ASN A 464 -0.32 3.43 23.62
C ASN A 464 0.99 3.85 24.31
N ARG A 465 1.28 3.32 25.51
CA ARG A 465 2.55 3.56 26.22
C ARG A 465 3.76 3.02 25.47
N MET A 466 3.56 1.94 24.71
CA MET A 466 4.58 1.34 23.85
C MET A 466 4.78 2.12 22.53
N GLY A 467 3.89 3.05 22.19
CA GLY A 467 3.95 3.81 20.95
C GLY A 467 3.50 3.02 19.71
N TYR A 468 2.71 1.96 19.90
CA TYR A 468 2.15 1.21 18.78
C TYR A 468 1.08 1.99 18.04
N LEU A 469 0.97 1.71 16.74
CA LEU A 469 -0.05 2.31 15.89
C LEU A 469 -1.36 1.55 16.10
N GLN A 470 -2.36 2.25 16.62
CA GLN A 470 -3.68 1.69 16.92
C GLN A 470 -4.74 2.30 16.03
N MET A 471 -5.74 1.50 15.66
CA MET A 471 -6.84 1.93 14.81
C MET A 471 -8.16 1.32 15.29
N LEU A 472 -9.23 2.09 15.21
CA LEU A 472 -10.61 1.61 15.41
C LEU A 472 -11.40 1.80 14.13
N CYS A 473 -12.25 0.83 13.80
CA CYS A 473 -13.01 0.86 12.54
C CYS A 473 -14.49 1.06 12.82
N THR A 474 -15.13 1.95 12.06
CA THR A 474 -16.59 2.04 12.08
C THR A 474 -17.19 0.84 11.36
N PRO A 475 -18.40 0.39 11.74
CA PRO A 475 -19.05 -0.76 11.14
C PRO A 475 -19.15 -0.68 9.63
N SER A 476 -19.08 -1.86 9.00
CA SER A 476 -19.59 -2.05 7.66
C SER A 476 -21.11 -2.27 7.72
N ASP A 477 -21.86 -1.69 6.78
CA ASP A 477 -23.31 -1.86 6.65
C ASP A 477 -23.71 -3.15 5.89
N GLY A 478 -22.77 -4.06 5.65
CA GLY A 478 -23.00 -5.30 4.91
C GLY A 478 -23.20 -5.09 3.41
N GLY A 479 -23.08 -3.85 2.92
CA GLY A 479 -22.81 -3.58 1.52
C GLY A 479 -21.33 -3.88 1.27
N GLU A 480 -21.05 -4.65 0.22
CA GLU A 480 -19.74 -4.60 -0.42
C GLU A 480 -19.48 -3.11 -0.73
N ALA A 481 -18.34 -2.57 -0.31
CA ALA A 481 -17.97 -1.16 -0.46
C ALA A 481 -17.71 -0.84 -1.95
N PHE A 482 -18.70 -1.07 -2.80
CA PHE A 482 -18.55 -0.94 -4.23
C PHE A 482 -18.70 0.52 -4.62
N GLY A 483 -17.60 1.04 -5.12
CA GLY A 483 -17.49 2.31 -5.80
C GLY A 483 -18.72 2.73 -6.58
N ASN A 484 -19.37 3.78 -6.11
CA ASN A 484 -20.09 4.75 -6.92
C ASN A 484 -20.21 6.04 -6.12
N THR A 485 -19.97 7.18 -6.75
CA THR A 485 -20.35 8.50 -6.24
C THR A 485 -21.90 8.69 -6.15
N ASN A 486 -22.65 7.58 -6.20
CA ASN A 486 -24.09 7.39 -6.00
C ASN A 486 -24.34 6.00 -5.37
N VAL A 487 -23.52 5.52 -4.44
CA VAL A 487 -23.89 4.37 -3.59
C VAL A 487 -25.01 4.86 -2.68
N VAL A 488 -26.19 4.30 -2.87
CA VAL A 488 -27.18 4.23 -1.81
C VAL A 488 -26.54 3.32 -0.78
N SER A 489 -26.07 3.85 0.36
CA SER A 489 -25.65 3.02 1.49
C SER A 489 -26.67 1.89 1.65
N ALA A 490 -26.22 0.67 1.92
CA ALA A 490 -27.15 -0.41 2.23
C ALA A 490 -28.07 -0.02 3.40
N ASN A 491 -27.65 0.96 4.20
CA ASN A 491 -28.39 1.59 5.26
C ASN A 491 -28.19 3.13 5.34
N PRO A 492 -28.92 3.93 4.54
CA PRO A 492 -28.77 5.40 4.54
C PRO A 492 -29.12 6.05 5.88
N GLU A 493 -29.92 5.38 6.72
CA GLU A 493 -30.23 5.85 8.08
C GLU A 493 -29.02 5.74 9.00
N LEU A 494 -28.24 4.65 8.87
CA LEU A 494 -26.99 4.45 9.59
C LEU A 494 -25.96 5.47 9.13
N GLU A 495 -25.79 5.66 7.82
CA GLU A 495 -24.88 6.66 7.25
C GLU A 495 -25.20 8.06 7.79
N SER A 496 -26.47 8.48 7.72
CA SER A 496 -26.92 9.76 8.28
C SER A 496 -26.68 9.88 9.80
N THR A 497 -26.67 8.75 10.52
CA THR A 497 -26.38 8.74 11.96
C THR A 497 -24.91 9.03 12.23
N TYR A 498 -24.00 8.39 11.49
CA TYR A 498 -22.55 8.64 11.61
C TYR A 498 -22.19 10.05 11.12
N GLU A 499 -22.80 10.52 10.03
CA GLU A 499 -22.59 11.90 9.55
C GLU A 499 -22.95 12.95 10.61
N LYS A 500 -24.06 12.75 11.34
CA LYS A 500 -24.46 13.63 12.46
C LYS A 500 -23.49 13.57 13.65
N MET A 501 -22.76 12.47 13.80
CA MET A 501 -21.69 12.32 14.78
C MET A 501 -20.35 12.92 14.30
N GLY A 502 -20.26 13.32 13.02
CA GLY A 502 -19.03 13.78 12.39
C GLY A 502 -18.09 12.66 11.96
N LEU A 503 -18.63 11.46 11.76
CA LEU A 503 -17.89 10.25 11.37
C LEU A 503 -18.42 9.73 10.03
N LEU A 504 -17.59 9.00 9.30
CA LEU A 504 -17.95 8.21 8.12
C LEU A 504 -17.98 6.71 8.47
N LEU A 505 -18.91 5.97 7.89
CA LEU A 505 -18.97 4.50 7.94
C LEU A 505 -17.85 3.87 7.11
N HIS A 506 -17.52 2.60 7.36
CA HIS A 506 -16.49 1.84 6.62
C HIS A 506 -15.05 2.38 6.72
N HIS A 507 -14.78 3.27 7.68
CA HIS A 507 -13.51 3.98 7.77
C HIS A 507 -12.74 3.63 9.06
N GLY A 508 -11.40 3.70 8.99
CA GLY A 508 -10.47 3.35 10.08
C GLY A 508 -9.80 4.56 10.73
N TYR A 509 -10.02 4.76 12.02
CA TYR A 509 -9.67 5.94 12.81
C TYR A 509 -8.46 5.64 13.70
N ALA A 510 -7.36 6.39 13.53
CA ALA A 510 -6.17 6.18 14.35
C ALA A 510 -6.42 6.59 15.82
N VAL A 511 -6.04 5.74 16.77
CA VAL A 511 -6.05 6.05 18.21
C VAL A 511 -4.68 6.58 18.61
N LEU A 512 -4.61 7.88 18.88
CA LEU A 512 -3.37 8.58 19.21
C LEU A 512 -3.00 8.47 20.68
N GLN A 513 -4.01 8.43 21.56
CA GLN A 513 -3.80 8.45 23.00
C GLN A 513 -4.89 7.66 23.71
N THR A 514 -4.48 6.91 24.74
CA THR A 514 -5.38 6.16 25.62
C THR A 514 -5.07 6.57 27.04
N GLU A 515 -6.07 7.05 27.79
CA GLU A 515 -5.91 7.55 29.15
C GLU A 515 -6.92 6.92 30.09
N TYR A 516 -6.43 6.55 31.28
CA TYR A 516 -7.26 6.08 32.39
C TYR A 516 -7.14 7.01 33.58
N PHE A 517 -8.29 7.48 34.08
CA PHE A 517 -8.41 8.35 35.23
C PHE A 517 -9.06 7.58 36.38
N GLU A 518 -8.24 6.90 37.17
CA GLU A 518 -8.66 5.99 38.25
C GLU A 518 -9.63 6.65 39.25
N ASP A 519 -9.35 7.88 39.69
CA ASP A 519 -10.20 8.63 40.64
C ASP A 519 -11.65 8.88 40.15
N LEU A 520 -11.85 8.84 38.84
CA LEU A 520 -13.13 9.09 38.18
C LEU A 520 -13.71 7.83 37.52
N ASP A 521 -12.98 6.72 37.57
CA ASP A 521 -13.20 5.53 36.73
C ASP A 521 -13.47 5.87 35.25
N LEU A 522 -12.75 6.88 34.74
CA LEU A 522 -12.98 7.45 33.42
C LEU A 522 -11.90 6.97 32.45
N ARG A 523 -12.36 6.47 31.29
CA ARG A 523 -11.52 5.92 30.23
C ARG A 523 -11.74 6.72 28.96
N LEU A 524 -10.67 7.31 28.43
CA LEU A 524 -10.75 8.20 27.28
C LEU A 524 -9.77 7.78 26.20
N LEU A 525 -10.25 7.84 24.95
CA LEU A 525 -9.46 7.65 23.75
C LEU A 525 -9.39 8.97 22.97
N ARG A 526 -8.19 9.40 22.57
CA ARG A 526 -8.00 10.45 21.59
C ARG A 526 -7.89 9.82 20.21
N VAL A 527 -8.84 10.14 19.37
CA VAL A 527 -9.01 9.56 18.04
C VAL A 527 -8.76 10.62 16.99
N ARG A 528 -8.06 10.27 15.90
CA ARG A 528 -7.90 11.13 14.74
C ARG A 528 -8.98 10.84 13.70
N ASN A 529 -9.58 11.91 13.20
CA ASN A 529 -10.45 11.88 12.03
C ASN A 529 -9.68 12.46 10.84
N PRO A 530 -9.07 11.63 9.97
CA PRO A 530 -8.45 12.12 8.75
C PRO A 530 -9.47 12.65 7.72
N TRP A 531 -10.72 12.19 7.76
CA TRP A 531 -11.71 12.47 6.71
C TRP A 531 -12.41 13.83 6.88
N GLY A 532 -12.84 14.38 5.75
CA GLY A 532 -13.85 15.43 5.69
C GLY A 532 -13.34 16.87 5.67
N ASN A 533 -14.33 17.77 5.78
CA ASN A 533 -14.29 19.20 5.48
C ASN A 533 -14.77 20.07 6.67
N GLY A 534 -14.97 19.51 7.86
CA GLY A 534 -15.27 20.27 9.08
C GLY A 534 -16.34 19.74 10.03
N SER A 535 -16.90 18.52 9.84
CA SER A 535 -17.81 17.93 10.84
C SER A 535 -17.02 17.45 12.05
N GLU A 536 -17.14 18.17 13.17
CA GLU A 536 -16.48 17.79 14.42
C GLU A 536 -17.33 16.78 15.21
N TRP A 537 -16.65 15.92 15.98
CA TRP A 537 -17.27 15.00 16.93
C TRP A 537 -18.33 15.71 17.80
N THR A 538 -19.56 15.20 17.80
CA THR A 538 -20.69 15.86 18.48
C THR A 538 -21.08 15.26 19.83
N GLY A 539 -20.47 14.14 20.21
CA GLY A 539 -20.75 13.43 21.47
C GLY A 539 -20.04 14.00 22.70
N ALA A 540 -19.97 13.20 23.77
CA ALA A 540 -19.32 13.60 25.02
C ALA A 540 -17.82 13.88 24.81
N TRP A 541 -17.26 14.82 25.55
CA TRP A 541 -15.86 15.24 25.46
C TRP A 541 -15.47 15.87 24.11
N ARG A 542 -16.46 16.29 23.32
CA ARG A 542 -16.25 17.21 22.19
C ARG A 542 -15.56 18.51 22.63
N LYS A 543 -15.01 19.23 21.66
CA LYS A 543 -14.09 20.36 21.89
C LYS A 543 -14.65 21.47 22.79
N ASP A 544 -15.93 21.79 22.66
CA ASP A 544 -16.64 22.83 23.42
C ASP A 544 -17.41 22.28 24.65
N ASP A 545 -17.21 21.01 25.01
CA ASP A 545 -17.94 20.37 26.12
C ASP A 545 -17.54 20.95 27.49
N ASN A 546 -18.55 21.29 28.31
CA ASN A 546 -18.34 21.77 29.68
C ASN A 546 -17.66 20.75 30.60
N ARG A 547 -17.62 19.46 30.25
CA ARG A 547 -16.86 18.44 30.98
C ARG A 547 -15.38 18.81 31.13
N TRP A 548 -14.77 19.44 30.14
CA TRP A 548 -13.38 19.91 30.21
C TRP A 548 -13.15 20.94 31.32
N ASN A 549 -14.15 21.78 31.61
CA ASN A 549 -14.11 22.76 32.69
C ASN A 549 -14.43 22.12 34.06
N LYS A 550 -15.32 21.13 34.06
CA LYS A 550 -15.70 20.38 35.27
C LYS A 550 -14.57 19.50 35.81
N TYR A 551 -13.72 18.95 34.93
CA TYR A 551 -12.62 18.06 35.29
C TYR A 551 -11.26 18.59 34.79
N PRO A 552 -10.66 19.59 35.48
CA PRO A 552 -9.40 20.20 35.03
C PRO A 552 -8.22 19.23 34.99
N SER A 553 -8.17 18.22 35.88
CA SER A 553 -7.14 17.18 35.88
C SER A 553 -7.18 16.35 34.59
N VAL A 554 -8.37 15.99 34.13
CA VAL A 554 -8.60 15.28 32.86
C VAL A 554 -8.14 16.14 31.69
N ARG A 555 -8.59 17.40 31.64
CA ARG A 555 -8.15 18.35 30.61
C ARG A 555 -6.62 18.47 30.57
N ASN A 556 -5.97 18.66 31.72
CA ASN A 556 -4.51 18.81 31.76
C ASN A 556 -3.77 17.56 31.29
N ALA A 557 -4.30 16.36 31.57
CA ALA A 557 -3.70 15.10 31.11
C ALA A 557 -3.93 14.84 29.61
N CYS A 558 -5.07 15.25 29.07
CA CYS A 558 -5.40 15.15 27.65
C CYS A 558 -4.63 16.17 26.79
N TYR A 559 -4.25 17.32 27.35
CA TYR A 559 -3.59 18.42 26.62
C TYR A 559 -2.28 18.89 27.31
N ARG A 560 -1.45 17.95 27.79
CA ARG A 560 -0.24 18.21 28.61
C ARG A 560 0.77 19.19 28.00
N HIS A 561 0.81 19.32 26.67
CA HIS A 561 1.81 20.12 25.95
C HIS A 561 1.33 21.52 25.54
N GLY A 562 0.31 22.06 26.22
CA GLY A 562 -0.21 23.40 25.93
C GLY A 562 -1.22 23.44 24.78
N GLY A 563 -1.76 22.28 24.39
CA GLY A 563 -2.88 22.19 23.46
C GLY A 563 -4.20 22.65 24.10
N SER A 564 -5.16 22.97 23.27
CA SER A 564 -6.52 23.30 23.67
C SER A 564 -7.49 22.25 23.10
N PRO A 565 -8.59 21.93 23.81
CA PRO A 565 -9.71 21.23 23.22
C PRO A 565 -10.18 21.86 21.91
N THR A 566 -10.00 23.17 21.73
CA THR A 566 -10.44 23.92 20.54
C THR A 566 -9.44 23.91 19.38
N ASP A 567 -8.33 23.18 19.47
CA ASP A 567 -7.33 23.17 18.41
C ASP A 567 -7.90 22.53 17.14
N ALA A 568 -7.57 23.11 15.98
CA ALA A 568 -8.01 22.60 14.68
C ALA A 568 -7.09 21.47 14.19
N ASP A 569 -6.94 20.41 15.00
CA ASP A 569 -6.03 19.29 14.76
C ASP A 569 -6.72 18.03 14.21
N ARG A 570 -8.04 18.13 13.96
CA ARG A 570 -8.92 17.02 13.55
C ARG A 570 -8.85 15.78 14.45
N THR A 571 -8.58 15.99 15.75
CA THR A 571 -8.71 14.96 16.76
C THR A 571 -9.93 15.22 17.63
N PHE A 572 -10.42 14.16 18.26
CA PHE A 572 -11.47 14.25 19.27
C PHE A 572 -11.23 13.23 20.38
N TRP A 573 -11.77 13.52 21.56
CA TRP A 573 -11.77 12.57 22.66
C TRP A 573 -13.13 11.91 22.77
N VAL A 574 -13.13 10.60 22.97
CA VAL A 574 -14.34 9.78 23.15
C VAL A 574 -14.16 8.90 24.39
N GLU A 575 -15.25 8.70 25.12
CA GLU A 575 -15.28 7.78 26.25
C GLU A 575 -15.26 6.33 25.75
N TRP A 576 -14.56 5.43 26.45
CA TRP A 576 -14.48 4.03 26.08
C TRP A 576 -15.85 3.37 25.88
N THR A 577 -16.82 3.71 26.73
CA THR A 577 -18.19 3.20 26.65
C THR A 577 -18.94 3.64 25.40
N ASP A 578 -18.59 4.80 24.85
CA ASP A 578 -19.15 5.29 23.59
C ASP A 578 -18.37 4.74 22.40
N ALA A 579 -17.04 4.63 22.50
CA ALA A 579 -16.21 4.00 21.48
C ALA A 579 -16.68 2.57 21.16
N LEU A 580 -16.99 1.77 22.17
CA LEU A 580 -17.53 0.41 22.02
C LEU A 580 -18.88 0.33 21.27
N LYS A 581 -19.64 1.43 21.19
CA LYS A 581 -20.92 1.50 20.46
C LYS A 581 -20.75 2.05 19.04
N ILE A 582 -19.74 2.89 18.83
CA ILE A 582 -19.48 3.61 17.58
C ILE A 582 -18.59 2.82 16.65
N PHE A 583 -17.65 2.05 17.20
CA PHE A 583 -16.71 1.26 16.43
C PHE A 583 -17.08 -0.23 16.52
N SER A 584 -16.73 -0.99 15.50
CA SER A 584 -16.97 -2.44 15.40
C SER A 584 -15.74 -3.28 15.76
N GLY A 585 -14.62 -2.64 16.14
CA GLY A 585 -13.35 -3.31 16.32
C GLY A 585 -12.20 -2.46 15.79
N GLY A 586 -11.21 -3.13 15.19
CA GLY A 586 -9.95 -2.57 14.74
C GLY A 586 -8.78 -3.36 15.33
N GLY A 587 -7.66 -2.70 15.55
CA GLY A 587 -6.48 -3.38 16.06
C GLY A 587 -5.27 -2.50 16.27
N CYS A 588 -4.15 -3.18 16.39
CA CYS A 588 -2.87 -2.60 16.72
C CYS A 588 -1.79 -3.18 15.80
N CYS A 589 -1.02 -2.34 15.13
CA CYS A 589 0.24 -2.71 14.51
C CYS A 589 1.37 -2.49 15.52
N HIS A 590 2.15 -3.55 15.80
CA HIS A 590 3.20 -3.55 16.82
C HIS A 590 4.47 -2.81 16.37
N LEU A 591 4.32 -1.79 15.52
CA LEU A 591 5.39 -0.99 14.96
C LEU A 591 6.34 -0.50 16.05
N ARG A 592 7.64 -0.81 15.89
CA ARG A 592 8.71 -0.37 16.79
C ARG A 592 9.88 0.21 16.00
N THR A 593 10.57 1.17 16.61
CA THR A 593 11.80 1.77 16.08
C THR A 593 12.77 2.07 17.22
N PRO A 594 14.07 1.75 17.11
CA PRO A 594 14.73 0.97 16.06
C PRO A 594 14.61 -0.55 16.32
N TRP A 595 14.24 -1.32 15.30
CA TRP A 595 14.16 -2.78 15.32
C TRP A 595 14.60 -3.31 13.95
N PHE A 596 15.23 -4.48 13.92
CA PHE A 596 15.90 -5.04 12.75
C PHE A 596 15.12 -6.23 12.21
N ASP A 597 14.79 -6.17 10.94
CA ASP A 597 13.86 -7.10 10.30
C ASP A 597 14.60 -8.10 9.40
N TYR A 598 14.47 -9.37 9.75
CA TYR A 598 15.00 -10.52 9.03
C TYR A 598 13.85 -11.43 8.59
N ARG A 599 13.88 -11.90 7.33
CA ARG A 599 12.88 -12.84 6.79
C ARG A 599 13.56 -14.10 6.29
N VAL A 600 12.96 -15.27 6.51
CA VAL A 600 13.51 -16.56 6.09
C VAL A 600 12.43 -17.33 5.35
N ARG A 601 12.70 -17.73 4.10
CA ARG A 601 11.80 -18.54 3.30
C ARG A 601 11.92 -20.01 3.65
N GLY A 602 10.78 -20.66 3.72
CA GLY A 602 10.69 -22.10 3.85
C GLY A 602 9.45 -22.65 3.15
N GLU A 603 9.26 -23.95 3.28
CA GLU A 603 8.13 -24.67 2.70
C GLU A 603 7.69 -25.73 3.71
N PHE A 604 6.40 -25.93 3.86
CA PHE A 604 5.89 -27.15 4.47
C PHE A 604 5.97 -28.24 3.41
N ALA A 605 6.78 -29.27 3.62
CA ALA A 605 6.83 -30.44 2.76
C ALA A 605 6.02 -31.58 3.42
N GLN A 606 4.78 -31.78 2.97
CA GLN A 606 3.82 -32.68 3.63
C GLN A 606 3.67 -32.33 5.12
N GLY A 607 3.32 -31.07 5.39
CA GLY A 607 3.12 -30.52 6.73
C GLY A 607 4.36 -30.37 7.61
N ILE A 608 5.54 -30.77 7.12
CA ILE A 608 6.82 -30.66 7.85
C ILE A 608 7.60 -29.47 7.32
N PRO A 609 7.98 -28.49 8.16
CA PRO A 609 8.75 -27.34 7.70
C PRO A 609 10.14 -27.76 7.22
N THR A 610 10.57 -27.23 6.08
CA THR A 610 11.93 -27.40 5.56
C THR A 610 12.96 -26.63 6.37
N VAL A 611 12.56 -25.53 7.00
CA VAL A 611 13.43 -24.64 7.79
C VAL A 611 12.78 -24.32 9.15
N SER A 612 13.60 -24.23 10.19
CA SER A 612 13.26 -23.79 11.54
C SER A 612 14.46 -23.02 12.08
N LEU A 613 14.27 -22.19 13.09
CA LEU A 613 15.37 -21.36 13.61
C LEU A 613 15.92 -21.95 14.90
N GLU A 614 17.22 -22.17 14.98
CA GLU A 614 17.94 -22.33 16.24
C GLU A 614 18.50 -20.98 16.67
N ILE A 615 18.08 -20.48 17.84
CA ILE A 615 18.45 -19.17 18.35
C ILE A 615 19.27 -19.32 19.62
N ASN A 616 20.44 -18.68 19.63
CA ASN A 616 21.32 -18.61 20.79
C ASN A 616 21.58 -17.13 21.11
N VAL A 617 21.36 -16.73 22.37
CA VAL A 617 21.58 -15.35 22.81
C VAL A 617 22.61 -15.24 23.92
N SER A 618 23.38 -14.16 23.90
CA SER A 618 24.39 -13.84 24.89
C SER A 618 23.90 -12.81 25.92
N ALA A 619 22.77 -12.15 25.65
CA ALA A 619 22.05 -11.27 26.59
C ALA A 619 20.53 -11.41 26.38
N PRO A 620 19.67 -10.90 27.29
CA PRO A 620 18.23 -10.84 27.04
C PRO A 620 17.91 -10.06 25.76
N THR A 621 17.24 -10.71 24.80
CA THR A 621 16.94 -10.16 23.48
C THR A 621 15.44 -10.30 23.21
N GLU A 622 14.77 -9.20 22.86
CA GLU A 622 13.37 -9.22 22.47
C GLU A 622 13.25 -9.38 20.95
N ALA A 623 12.27 -10.18 20.52
CA ALA A 623 11.91 -10.29 19.11
C ALA A 623 10.41 -10.49 18.90
N TYR A 624 9.90 -10.00 17.78
CA TYR A 624 8.67 -10.50 17.18
C TYR A 624 9.04 -11.61 16.21
N ILE A 625 8.30 -12.71 16.31
CA ILE A 625 8.41 -13.84 15.42
C ILE A 625 7.09 -13.92 14.65
N THR A 626 7.15 -13.87 13.33
CA THR A 626 5.98 -13.97 12.46
C THR A 626 6.09 -15.19 11.55
N LEU A 627 4.95 -15.73 11.14
CA LEU A 627 4.84 -16.79 10.15
C LEU A 627 3.70 -16.43 9.21
N SER A 628 4.04 -16.28 7.94
CA SER A 628 3.14 -15.83 6.87
C SER A 628 3.00 -16.93 5.82
N GLN A 629 1.79 -17.11 5.30
CA GLN A 629 1.48 -17.89 4.09
C GLN A 629 0.97 -16.97 2.98
N GLU A 630 0.83 -17.50 1.77
CA GLU A 630 0.27 -16.76 0.62
C GLU A 630 -1.16 -16.28 0.90
N ASP A 631 -1.47 -15.06 0.46
CA ASP A 631 -2.78 -14.43 0.58
C ASP A 631 -3.81 -15.11 -0.34
N GLU A 632 -4.95 -15.51 0.22
CA GLU A 632 -6.06 -16.13 -0.53
C GLU A 632 -6.80 -15.12 -1.42
N ARG A 633 -6.61 -13.81 -1.19
CA ARG A 633 -7.16 -12.74 -2.04
C ARG A 633 -6.66 -12.84 -3.48
N ASP A 634 -5.42 -13.26 -3.67
CA ASP A 634 -4.76 -13.16 -4.98
C ASP A 634 -5.04 -14.38 -5.87
N ASP A 635 -5.39 -15.51 -5.27
CA ASP A 635 -5.71 -16.76 -5.94
C ASP A 635 -6.88 -17.48 -5.23
N PRO A 636 -8.08 -17.56 -5.83
CA PRO A 636 -9.23 -18.26 -5.25
C PRO A 636 -9.02 -19.76 -5.00
N SER A 637 -7.96 -20.36 -5.55
CA SER A 637 -7.58 -21.75 -5.29
C SER A 637 -6.73 -21.92 -4.02
N VAL A 638 -6.18 -20.83 -3.49
CA VAL A 638 -5.43 -20.80 -2.24
C VAL A 638 -6.42 -20.61 -1.10
N GLU A 639 -6.48 -21.57 -0.19
CA GLU A 639 -7.16 -21.39 1.11
C GLU A 639 -6.14 -21.22 2.23
N TYR A 640 -6.45 -20.37 3.22
CA TYR A 640 -5.68 -20.30 4.45
C TYR A 640 -5.70 -21.60 5.21
N HIS A 641 -4.49 -22.10 5.52
CA HIS A 641 -4.33 -23.25 6.40
C HIS A 641 -4.13 -22.78 7.83
N ALA A 642 -4.52 -23.60 8.80
CA ALA A 642 -4.35 -23.23 10.19
C ALA A 642 -2.85 -23.31 10.59
N LEU A 643 -2.27 -22.16 10.97
CA LEU A 643 -0.85 -21.99 11.30
C LEU A 643 -0.62 -21.87 12.81
N LEU A 644 0.59 -22.25 13.25
CA LEU A 644 1.07 -22.07 14.62
C LEU A 644 2.60 -21.88 14.64
N LEU A 645 3.09 -20.89 15.38
CA LEU A 645 4.50 -20.81 15.76
C LEU A 645 4.72 -21.42 17.14
N SER A 646 5.79 -22.19 17.30
CA SER A 646 6.16 -22.80 18.59
C SER A 646 7.62 -22.49 18.93
N VAL A 647 7.86 -22.02 20.15
CA VAL A 647 9.21 -21.84 20.71
C VAL A 647 9.49 -22.93 21.74
N PHE A 648 10.57 -23.68 21.51
CA PHE A 648 11.11 -24.63 22.45
C PHE A 648 12.41 -24.10 23.03
N ARG A 649 12.67 -24.42 24.30
CA ARG A 649 13.91 -24.04 24.98
C ARG A 649 14.60 -25.24 25.62
N HIS A 650 15.89 -25.09 25.85
CA HIS A 650 16.68 -26.15 26.47
C HIS A 650 16.31 -26.40 27.93
N SER A 651 16.08 -27.67 28.26
CA SER A 651 15.72 -28.12 29.61
C SER A 651 16.32 -29.49 29.92
N GLY A 652 17.62 -29.50 30.22
CA GLY A 652 18.35 -30.67 30.70
C GLY A 652 18.76 -31.61 29.56
N LYS A 653 17.97 -32.64 29.28
CA LYS A 653 18.26 -33.61 28.19
C LYS A 653 17.33 -33.48 26.99
N LYS A 654 16.37 -32.56 27.07
CA LYS A 654 15.30 -32.38 26.09
C LYS A 654 14.99 -30.91 25.93
N GLU A 655 14.46 -30.60 24.77
CA GLU A 655 13.88 -29.31 24.45
C GLU A 655 12.41 -29.35 24.87
N LYS A 656 11.94 -28.31 25.56
CA LYS A 656 10.56 -28.23 26.05
C LYS A 656 9.85 -27.03 25.46
N LEU A 657 8.57 -27.22 25.14
CA LEU A 657 7.70 -26.15 24.68
C LEU A 657 7.63 -25.07 25.74
N ASP A 658 7.96 -23.84 25.36
CA ASP A 658 7.92 -22.71 26.26
C ASP A 658 6.82 -21.72 25.88
N ALA A 659 6.62 -21.48 24.58
CA ALA A 659 5.63 -20.53 24.08
C ALA A 659 5.06 -20.96 22.71
N THR A 660 3.84 -20.52 22.43
CA THR A 660 3.15 -20.62 21.15
C THR A 660 2.48 -19.29 20.78
N SER A 661 2.36 -19.02 19.48
CA SER A 661 1.60 -17.88 18.97
C SER A 661 0.11 -17.98 19.34
N ASN A 662 -0.52 -16.84 19.59
CA ASN A 662 -1.96 -16.72 19.81
C ASN A 662 -2.48 -15.36 19.30
N SER A 663 -3.75 -15.05 19.56
CA SER A 663 -4.40 -13.81 19.10
C SER A 663 -3.84 -12.53 19.71
N LEU A 664 -3.20 -12.59 20.89
CA LEU A 664 -2.55 -11.44 21.54
C LEU A 664 -1.03 -11.57 21.39
N VAL A 665 -0.46 -10.90 20.38
CA VAL A 665 0.96 -11.06 20.02
C VAL A 665 1.92 -10.88 21.20
N GLU A 666 1.65 -9.95 22.12
CA GLU A 666 2.50 -9.70 23.31
C GLU A 666 2.40 -10.78 24.41
N LYS A 667 1.38 -11.64 24.37
CA LYS A 667 1.07 -12.60 25.43
C LYS A 667 1.01 -14.03 24.91
N PRO A 668 2.12 -14.57 24.37
CA PRO A 668 2.14 -15.97 23.98
C PRO A 668 1.80 -16.88 25.15
N ASP A 669 1.21 -18.03 24.85
CA ASP A 669 0.84 -19.03 25.83
C ASP A 669 1.48 -20.39 25.49
N ARG A 670 0.94 -21.50 25.98
CA ARG A 670 1.42 -22.86 25.65
C ARG A 670 0.33 -23.72 25.02
N GLN A 671 -0.73 -23.09 24.53
CA GLN A 671 -1.88 -23.74 23.93
C GLN A 671 -1.60 -23.98 22.46
N LEU A 672 -1.78 -25.23 22.02
CA LEU A 672 -1.59 -25.61 20.62
C LEU A 672 -2.82 -25.21 19.78
N LYS A 673 -3.10 -23.91 19.72
CA LYS A 673 -4.21 -23.32 18.95
C LYS A 673 -3.69 -22.88 17.58
N PHE A 674 -3.99 -23.67 16.57
CA PHE A 674 -3.72 -23.30 15.18
C PHE A 674 -4.78 -22.31 14.72
N ASN A 675 -4.38 -21.23 14.05
CA ASN A 675 -5.26 -20.16 13.60
C ASN A 675 -5.38 -20.18 12.08
N PHE A 676 -6.61 -20.11 11.57
CA PHE A 676 -6.90 -19.89 10.15
C PHE A 676 -6.72 -18.40 9.86
N SER A 677 -5.51 -18.02 9.45
CA SER A 677 -5.15 -16.65 9.12
C SER A 677 -3.95 -16.64 8.19
N ARG A 678 -3.79 -15.57 7.41
CA ARG A 678 -2.58 -15.31 6.62
C ARG A 678 -1.32 -15.34 7.47
N ASP A 679 -1.38 -14.69 8.62
CA ASP A 679 -0.27 -14.49 9.53
C ASP A 679 -0.57 -15.00 10.95
N VAL A 680 0.44 -15.59 11.59
CA VAL A 680 0.48 -15.77 13.05
C VAL A 680 1.77 -15.19 13.61
N ALA A 681 1.72 -14.66 14.82
CA ALA A 681 2.89 -14.02 15.43
C ALA A 681 2.93 -14.17 16.95
N MET A 682 4.11 -13.92 17.52
CA MET A 682 4.28 -13.68 18.94
C MET A 682 5.46 -12.75 19.19
N LYS A 683 5.41 -12.03 20.31
CA LYS A 683 6.57 -11.42 20.92
C LYS A 683 7.19 -12.41 21.89
N TYR A 684 8.51 -12.55 21.85
CA TYR A 684 9.24 -13.43 22.75
C TYR A 684 10.54 -12.79 23.23
N THR A 685 10.91 -13.07 24.48
CA THR A 685 12.19 -12.65 25.06
C THR A 685 13.08 -13.86 25.24
N PHE A 686 14.17 -13.91 24.49
CA PHE A 686 15.20 -14.93 24.63
C PHE A 686 16.16 -14.55 25.75
N VAL A 687 16.54 -15.51 26.60
CA VAL A 687 17.51 -15.28 27.69
C VAL A 687 18.61 -16.35 27.65
N PRO A 688 19.88 -16.00 27.96
CA PRO A 688 21.01 -16.92 27.77
C PRO A 688 20.91 -18.24 28.55
N GLU A 689 20.21 -18.26 29.68
CA GLU A 689 20.08 -19.40 30.59
C GLU A 689 19.31 -20.59 29.99
N HIS A 690 18.64 -20.39 28.86
CA HIS A 690 17.79 -21.38 28.23
C HIS A 690 18.20 -21.72 26.79
N ASN A 691 19.36 -21.25 26.35
CA ASN A 691 19.94 -21.63 25.07
C ASN A 691 20.19 -23.15 24.98
N PRO A 692 20.10 -23.74 23.76
CA PRO A 692 19.52 -23.13 22.56
C PRO A 692 17.99 -23.06 22.60
N TYR A 693 17.43 -22.17 21.79
CA TYR A 693 16.00 -22.11 21.50
C TYR A 693 15.72 -22.65 20.09
N PHE A 694 14.56 -23.28 19.89
CA PHE A 694 14.07 -23.68 18.57
C PHE A 694 12.73 -23.03 18.27
N VAL A 695 12.68 -22.23 17.22
CA VAL A 695 11.46 -21.66 16.66
C VAL A 695 11.02 -22.54 15.50
N VAL A 696 9.89 -23.22 15.67
CA VAL A 696 9.38 -24.20 14.71
C VAL A 696 8.05 -23.69 14.14
N PRO A 697 7.98 -23.40 12.83
CA PRO A 697 6.73 -23.12 12.16
C PRO A 697 5.94 -24.42 11.99
N ARG A 698 4.62 -24.35 12.16
CA ARG A 698 3.74 -25.52 12.15
C ARG A 698 2.48 -25.21 11.37
N ILE A 699 1.99 -26.22 10.66
CA ILE A 699 0.72 -26.22 9.95
C ILE A 699 -0.13 -27.38 10.47
N HIS A 700 -1.44 -27.17 10.56
CA HIS A 700 -2.35 -28.19 11.10
C HIS A 700 -2.52 -29.37 10.13
N ASP A 701 -2.58 -29.10 8.82
CA ASP A 701 -2.73 -30.13 7.80
C ASP A 701 -1.38 -30.82 7.51
N PRO A 702 -1.23 -32.12 7.82
CA PRO A 702 0.02 -32.84 7.61
C PRO A 702 0.24 -33.27 6.15
N SER A 703 -0.71 -33.03 5.25
CA SER A 703 -0.63 -33.45 3.84
C SER A 703 -0.20 -32.33 2.89
N VAL A 704 -0.33 -31.08 3.33
CA VAL A 704 -0.12 -29.91 2.48
C VAL A 704 1.36 -29.70 2.16
N THR A 705 1.60 -29.26 0.92
CA THR A 705 2.87 -28.70 0.50
C THR A 705 2.69 -27.25 0.09
N LYS A 706 3.22 -26.30 0.87
CA LYS A 706 3.03 -24.85 0.65
C LYS A 706 4.21 -24.02 1.16
N PRO A 707 4.55 -22.91 0.49
CA PRO A 707 5.57 -21.97 0.96
C PRO A 707 5.13 -21.25 2.23
N TYR A 708 6.10 -20.79 3.02
CA TYR A 708 5.89 -19.85 4.11
C TYR A 708 7.10 -18.93 4.29
N VAL A 709 6.89 -17.81 4.98
CA VAL A 709 7.97 -16.92 5.39
C VAL A 709 7.94 -16.77 6.91
N MET A 710 9.09 -17.02 7.56
CA MET A 710 9.29 -16.65 8.97
C MET A 710 9.90 -15.26 9.05
N GLY A 711 9.31 -14.37 9.83
CA GLY A 711 9.91 -13.10 10.21
C GLY A 711 10.51 -13.14 11.60
N LEU A 712 11.69 -12.53 11.75
CA LEU A 712 12.33 -12.27 13.03
C LEU A 712 12.65 -10.77 13.08
N LEU A 713 11.80 -9.99 13.75
CA LEU A 713 12.06 -8.59 14.02
C LEU A 713 12.69 -8.50 15.41
N SER A 714 13.97 -8.13 15.51
CA SER A 714 14.72 -8.11 16.78
C SER A 714 15.07 -6.70 17.23
N ASP A 715 15.15 -6.50 18.54
CA ASP A 715 15.66 -5.27 19.17
C ASP A 715 17.18 -5.08 19.04
N THR A 716 17.91 -6.07 18.50
CA THR A 716 19.34 -6.02 18.21
C THR A 716 19.65 -6.65 16.85
N TYR A 717 20.78 -6.27 16.25
CA TYR A 717 21.27 -6.89 15.02
C TYR A 717 21.59 -8.37 15.25
N VAL A 718 21.18 -9.23 14.31
CA VAL A 718 21.65 -10.62 14.30
C VAL A 718 23.15 -10.66 13.99
N GLY A 719 23.90 -11.35 14.84
CA GLY A 719 25.36 -11.30 14.93
C GLY A 719 25.89 -10.43 16.09
N ASN A 720 25.06 -9.60 16.72
CA ASN A 720 25.41 -8.81 17.90
C ASN A 720 24.78 -9.41 19.16
N GLY A 721 25.36 -10.50 19.64
CA GLY A 721 24.86 -11.21 20.82
C GLY A 721 23.65 -12.11 20.61
N ILE A 722 23.16 -12.21 19.38
CA ILE A 722 22.18 -13.21 18.97
C ILE A 722 22.71 -13.91 17.71
N ARG A 723 22.65 -15.24 17.72
CA ARG A 723 22.98 -16.09 16.58
C ARG A 723 21.74 -16.87 16.17
N VAL A 724 21.45 -16.89 14.88
CA VAL A 724 20.24 -17.51 14.31
C VAL A 724 20.68 -18.46 13.20
N GLU A 725 20.60 -19.76 13.48
CA GLU A 725 20.98 -20.83 12.57
C GLU A 725 19.73 -21.52 12.02
N PHE A 726 19.81 -22.05 10.80
CA PHE A 726 18.71 -22.71 10.13
C PHE A 726 18.81 -24.21 10.29
N LYS A 727 17.76 -24.81 10.84
CA LYS A 727 17.67 -26.25 11.10
C LYS A 727 16.48 -26.85 10.38
N ARG A 728 16.66 -28.04 9.83
CA ARG A 728 15.58 -28.92 9.40
C ARG A 728 15.25 -29.90 10.53
N VAL A 729 13.98 -30.00 10.89
CA VAL A 729 13.50 -30.95 11.90
C VAL A 729 13.14 -32.26 11.22
N ASP A 730 13.65 -33.39 11.73
CA ASP A 730 13.30 -34.72 11.20
C ASP A 730 11.79 -34.97 11.31
N ARG A 731 11.20 -35.57 10.27
CA ARG A 731 9.76 -35.79 10.20
C ARG A 731 9.21 -36.72 11.31
N ASN A 732 10.06 -37.57 11.88
CA ASN A 732 9.70 -38.46 12.99
C ASN A 732 9.86 -37.77 14.35
N CYS A 733 10.27 -36.49 14.37
CA CYS A 733 10.35 -35.72 15.58
C CYS A 733 8.98 -35.60 16.24
N ARG A 734 8.94 -35.83 17.55
CA ARG A 734 7.70 -35.87 18.33
C ARG A 734 6.97 -34.54 18.42
N ILE A 735 7.60 -33.43 18.03
CA ILE A 735 6.98 -32.11 17.93
C ILE A 735 5.74 -32.16 17.03
N PHE A 736 5.84 -32.84 15.88
CA PHE A 736 4.75 -32.96 14.92
C PHE A 736 3.60 -33.85 15.41
N ALA A 737 3.83 -34.63 16.47
CA ALA A 737 2.80 -35.34 17.22
C ALA A 737 2.27 -34.52 18.42
N ASN A 738 2.44 -33.19 18.41
CA ASN A 738 1.99 -32.27 19.47
C ASN A 738 2.58 -32.57 20.86
N MET A 739 3.74 -33.23 20.93
CA MET A 739 4.38 -33.49 22.22
C MET A 739 5.08 -32.22 22.73
N PRO A 740 4.95 -31.88 24.04
CA PRO A 740 5.52 -30.66 24.61
C PRO A 740 7.04 -30.74 24.82
N SER A 741 7.71 -31.80 24.34
CA SER A 741 9.16 -31.93 24.40
C SER A 741 9.70 -32.95 23.39
N PHE A 742 10.95 -32.76 22.97
CA PHE A 742 11.68 -33.67 22.07
C PHE A 742 13.18 -33.72 22.43
N ALA A 743 13.91 -34.66 21.85
CA ALA A 743 15.36 -34.75 21.98
C ALA A 743 16.00 -34.27 20.67
N GLN A 744 17.00 -33.38 20.76
CA GLN A 744 17.66 -32.82 19.58
C GLN A 744 18.51 -33.85 18.82
N ALA A 745 19.14 -34.78 19.54
CA ALA A 745 20.11 -35.72 18.97
C ALA A 745 19.48 -36.58 17.85
N GLY A 746 20.01 -36.42 16.62
CA GLY A 746 19.54 -37.12 15.42
C GLY A 746 18.18 -36.64 14.89
N MET A 747 17.66 -35.51 15.38
CA MET A 747 16.37 -34.94 14.98
C MET A 747 16.48 -33.55 14.35
N MET A 748 17.67 -32.96 14.36
CA MET A 748 17.96 -31.63 13.80
C MET A 748 19.16 -31.74 12.86
N GLU A 749 19.03 -31.18 11.66
CA GLU A 749 20.08 -31.10 10.66
C GLU A 749 20.25 -29.66 10.20
N ASP A 750 21.47 -29.23 9.90
CA ASP A 750 21.72 -27.92 9.30
C ASP A 750 21.12 -27.87 7.89
N THR A 751 20.52 -26.74 7.53
CA THR A 751 19.97 -26.54 6.19
C THR A 751 20.25 -25.14 5.71
N ALA A 752 20.51 -25.00 4.40
CA ALA A 752 20.54 -23.68 3.79
C ALA A 752 19.12 -23.18 3.51
N ALA A 753 18.91 -21.88 3.62
CA ALA A 753 17.67 -21.20 3.28
C ALA A 753 17.93 -19.85 2.63
N GLU A 754 16.99 -19.39 1.82
CA GLU A 754 16.91 -18.00 1.39
C GLU A 754 16.46 -17.14 2.56
N TYR A 755 17.17 -16.03 2.80
CA TYR A 755 16.80 -15.06 3.81
C TYR A 755 17.03 -13.64 3.34
N GLN A 756 16.31 -12.71 3.95
CA GLN A 756 16.36 -11.28 3.67
C GLN A 756 16.76 -10.50 4.90
N ILE A 757 17.51 -9.43 4.68
CA ILE A 757 17.81 -8.41 5.68
C ILE A 757 17.20 -7.09 5.21
N ARG A 758 16.24 -6.54 5.94
CA ARG A 758 15.67 -5.22 5.60
C ARG A 758 16.72 -4.14 5.88
N THR A 759 17.12 -3.45 4.83
CA THR A 759 17.82 -2.15 4.90
C THR A 759 16.81 -1.04 4.60
N PRO A 760 17.10 0.25 4.86
CA PRO A 760 16.19 1.34 4.54
C PRO A 760 15.92 1.52 3.03
N ARG A 761 16.86 1.11 2.18
CA ARG A 761 16.71 1.15 0.71
C ARG A 761 16.16 -0.19 0.22
N GLN A 762 17.04 -1.05 -0.31
CA GLN A 762 16.67 -2.37 -0.81
C GLN A 762 16.88 -3.45 0.25
N PRO A 763 15.94 -4.40 0.42
CA PRO A 763 16.20 -5.63 1.15
C PRO A 763 17.39 -6.37 0.54
N MET A 764 18.34 -6.81 1.37
CA MET A 764 19.44 -7.66 0.90
C MET A 764 18.96 -9.10 0.91
N GLU A 765 18.98 -9.77 -0.25
CA GLU A 765 18.68 -11.20 -0.37
C GLU A 765 19.97 -12.02 -0.22
N CYS A 766 19.90 -13.08 0.56
CA CYS A 766 21.04 -13.91 0.94
C CYS A 766 20.63 -15.38 0.94
N ILE A 767 21.63 -16.27 0.82
CA ILE A 767 21.46 -17.72 0.99
C ILE A 767 22.57 -18.20 1.93
N GLY A 768 22.19 -18.94 2.96
CA GLY A 768 23.14 -19.46 3.94
C GLY A 768 22.48 -20.45 4.91
N GLU A 769 23.27 -20.97 5.84
CA GLU A 769 22.81 -21.85 6.94
C GLU A 769 22.55 -21.07 8.24
N GLU A 770 22.86 -19.78 8.26
CA GLU A 770 22.60 -18.87 9.36
C GLU A 770 22.38 -17.45 8.83
N ILE A 771 21.76 -16.58 9.63
CA ILE A 771 21.65 -15.16 9.29
C ILE A 771 23.00 -14.48 9.56
N VAL A 772 23.64 -14.01 8.50
CA VAL A 772 24.86 -13.19 8.56
C VAL A 772 24.52 -11.75 8.17
N ASP A 773 24.53 -10.84 9.14
CA ASP A 773 24.30 -9.40 8.89
C ASP A 773 25.63 -8.67 8.65
N GLU A 774 25.98 -8.49 7.38
CA GLU A 774 27.25 -7.85 7.00
C GLU A 774 27.36 -6.38 7.43
N ARG A 775 26.25 -5.70 7.77
CA ARG A 775 26.26 -4.32 8.26
C ARG A 775 27.05 -4.18 9.55
N LEU A 776 27.15 -5.24 10.35
CA LEU A 776 27.97 -5.26 11.56
C LEU A 776 29.45 -5.00 11.29
N ARG A 777 29.94 -5.29 10.08
CA ARG A 777 31.32 -4.96 9.65
C ARG A 777 31.58 -3.46 9.70
N GLU A 778 30.60 -2.64 9.34
CA GLU A 778 30.73 -1.18 9.36
C GLU A 778 30.96 -0.63 10.77
N PHE A 779 30.42 -1.33 11.77
CA PHE A 779 30.60 -0.98 13.18
C PHE A 779 31.87 -1.60 13.81
N GLY A 780 32.67 -2.31 13.03
CA GLY A 780 33.82 -3.07 13.52
C GLY A 780 33.42 -4.19 14.48
N ILE A 781 32.20 -4.71 14.36
CA ILE A 781 31.70 -5.87 15.08
C ILE A 781 31.75 -7.05 14.12
N MET A 782 32.82 -7.83 14.19
CA MET A 782 32.85 -9.18 13.64
C MET A 782 33.27 -10.09 14.78
N GLU A 783 32.36 -10.96 15.23
CA GLU A 783 32.71 -12.16 16.01
C GLU A 783 33.07 -13.30 15.05
#